data_AF-A0AAD9RXH4-F1
#
_entry.id   AF-A0AAD9RXH4-F1
#
_cell.length_a   1.000
_cell.length_b   1.000
_cell.length_c   1.000
_cell.angle_alpha   90.00
_cell.angle_beta   90.00
_cell.angle_gamma   90.00
#
_symmetry.space_group_name_H-M   'P 1'
#
loop_
_entity.id
_entity.type
_entity.pdbx_description
1 polymer ?
#
loop_
_entity_poly.entity_id
_entity_poly.type
_entity_poly.pdbx_seq_one_letter_code
_entity_poly.pdbx_strand_id
1 'polypeptide(L)'
;MSHINQGQRCGEAADILTKYQIISNKLKKRFLRKPNVTEASDQFCTLAIECEQKELWQYAGLCYLAAARCHGTLKNTSSEINLLMKAGRQFLTAEKKNNDIGCPSPGQENMLAAVSCFGHSSLRCSNQMGFNTLSAGLAIELAISLGANSAGIQQLRKSIDTFPTLKAISTLTSYYIEQGDYIAALNVLNEFVEFVKAYINIGVRGNYNVILRRCEITRVLLLLILQPSPKRLAPSLVQVLEKYAWVEEGTNNGLDMSEDELLLLQSLDGEVRVYKAMTDNWRTIFVTGGAGYIGSHCIVELLERGYDVVAIDNFANSVVEGEGDSAALKRVEQITGKKVTFYNCDLIDKDSLEEVFNKHKIDCVIHFAAIKAVGESMQVPLHYYKNNIIGAINLLEVMKAAGCFQLVFSSSCTVYGEPNELPITEEHPTGNITNVYGRTKYFIEEMLKDISRAEKSWNIISLRYFNPVGAHPSGLIGEDPTKPFTNLMPFIAQVALRHKPELTIFGGDYPTKDGTGIRDYIHVMDLASGHVAALNALHKQHVRLKIYNLGTGKGVSVLELIKTFEKVTGTTVPYVIKDKREGDIVSMFANTDLAEKELGWKTKHNVERMCEDFWRWQKKNPHGYRVPIKNGIHHVNNTT
;
A
#
# COMPACT_ATOMS: atom_id res chain seq x y z
N MET A 1 22.18 44.97 -11.02
CA MET A 1 21.81 46.39 -11.24
C MET A 1 20.37 46.45 -11.74
N SER A 2 19.40 46.50 -10.82
CA SER A 2 18.04 46.96 -11.15
C SER A 2 17.27 47.34 -9.88
N HIS A 3 16.98 48.65 -9.80
CA HIS A 3 15.92 49.35 -9.07
C HIS A 3 16.07 49.72 -7.57
N ILE A 4 16.36 51.03 -7.40
CA ILE A 4 15.89 51.97 -6.35
C ILE A 4 16.47 51.75 -4.92
N ASN A 5 17.80 51.89 -4.78
CA ASN A 5 18.52 52.44 -3.61
C ASN A 5 20.07 52.45 -3.77
N GLN A 6 20.59 52.32 -5.00
CA GLN A 6 22.02 52.04 -5.23
C GLN A 6 22.96 53.25 -5.20
N GLY A 7 22.48 54.48 -5.43
CA GLY A 7 23.36 55.67 -5.49
C GLY A 7 24.06 55.99 -4.17
N GLN A 8 23.31 55.92 -3.06
CA GLN A 8 23.81 56.20 -1.71
C GLN A 8 24.65 55.04 -1.15
N ARG A 9 24.18 53.79 -1.33
CA ARG A 9 24.90 52.56 -0.96
C ARG A 9 26.25 52.40 -1.69
N CYS A 10 26.36 52.83 -2.94
CA CYS A 10 27.61 52.76 -3.70
C CYS A 10 28.66 53.76 -3.17
N GLY A 11 28.22 54.97 -2.76
CA GLY A 11 29.08 55.95 -2.12
C GLY A 11 29.55 55.54 -0.72
N GLU A 12 28.66 54.94 0.08
CA GLU A 12 29.00 54.43 1.42
C GLU A 12 29.95 53.23 1.37
N ALA A 13 29.77 52.30 0.42
CA ALA A 13 30.69 51.18 0.21
C ALA A 13 32.10 51.64 -0.19
N ALA A 14 32.20 52.69 -1.03
CA ALA A 14 33.48 53.27 -1.43
C ALA A 14 34.23 53.95 -0.25
N ASP A 15 33.51 54.64 0.63
CA ASP A 15 34.06 55.21 1.87
C ASP A 15 34.61 54.11 2.82
N ILE A 16 33.84 53.05 3.01
CA ILE A 16 34.25 51.90 3.86
C ILE A 16 35.47 51.20 3.29
N LEU A 17 35.53 50.95 1.98
CA LEU A 17 36.70 50.35 1.33
C LEU A 17 37.95 51.22 1.50
N THR A 18 37.80 52.55 1.44
CA THR A 18 38.89 53.49 1.65
C THR A 18 39.41 53.41 3.09
N LYS A 19 38.50 53.43 4.09
CA LYS A 19 38.85 53.25 5.51
C LYS A 19 39.54 51.91 5.75
N TYR A 20 39.02 50.82 5.18
CA TYR A 20 39.60 49.48 5.26
C TYR A 20 41.02 49.42 4.68
N GLN A 21 41.26 50.06 3.53
CA GLN A 21 42.58 50.13 2.90
C GLN A 21 43.57 50.94 3.73
N ILE A 22 43.14 52.04 4.36
CA ILE A 22 43.99 52.84 5.26
C ILE A 22 44.49 51.98 6.42
N ILE A 23 43.59 51.25 7.09
CA ILE A 23 43.97 50.36 8.19
C ILE A 23 44.90 49.24 7.69
N SER A 24 44.57 48.62 6.55
CA SER A 24 45.40 47.57 5.93
C SER A 24 46.80 48.05 5.54
N ASN A 25 46.94 49.28 5.05
CA ASN A 25 48.22 49.86 4.66
C ASN A 25 49.12 50.15 5.87
N LYS A 26 48.53 50.51 7.03
CA LYS A 26 49.29 50.63 8.29
C LYS A 26 49.94 49.31 8.69
N LEU A 27 49.32 48.16 8.40
CA LEU A 27 49.87 46.83 8.66
C LEU A 27 51.00 46.43 7.68
N LYS A 28 50.99 46.94 6.44
CA LYS A 28 51.99 46.61 5.40
C LYS A 28 53.31 47.39 5.53
N LYS A 29 53.31 48.57 6.15
CA LYS A 29 54.51 49.41 6.32
C LYS A 29 55.49 48.82 7.36
N ARG A 30 56.19 47.75 6.97
CA ARG A 30 57.22 47.05 7.79
C ARG A 30 58.55 47.79 7.93
N PHE A 31 58.80 48.80 7.10
CA PHE A 31 60.16 49.35 6.93
C PHE A 31 60.61 50.35 8.01
N LEU A 32 59.72 50.88 8.86
CA LEU A 32 60.10 51.95 9.81
C LEU A 32 59.66 51.76 11.27
N ARG A 33 58.60 50.98 11.57
CA ARG A 33 58.17 50.62 12.94
C ARG A 33 57.48 49.26 12.96
N LYS A 34 57.53 48.54 14.10
CA LYS A 34 56.68 47.35 14.31
C LYS A 34 55.20 47.78 14.22
N PRO A 35 54.39 47.18 13.33
CA PRO A 35 52.99 47.55 13.20
C PRO A 35 52.24 47.27 14.51
N ASN A 36 51.41 48.21 14.96
CA ASN A 36 50.56 48.04 16.14
C ASN A 36 49.34 47.19 15.75
N VAL A 37 49.53 45.87 15.79
CA VAL A 37 48.53 44.88 15.36
C VAL A 37 47.26 44.93 16.22
N THR A 38 47.38 45.29 17.50
CA THR A 38 46.24 45.45 18.41
C THR A 38 45.37 46.63 18.01
N GLU A 39 45.97 47.80 17.79
CA GLU A 39 45.23 49.01 17.36
C GLU A 39 44.56 48.81 16.00
N ALA A 40 45.21 48.11 15.07
CA ALA A 40 44.62 47.78 13.78
C ALA A 40 43.39 46.85 13.93
N SER A 41 43.47 45.87 14.84
CA SER A 41 42.33 45.00 15.17
C SER A 41 41.13 45.80 15.69
N ASP A 42 41.36 46.73 16.64
CA ASP A 42 40.30 47.58 17.20
C ASP A 42 39.68 48.50 16.14
N GLN A 43 40.50 49.05 15.24
CA GLN A 43 40.04 49.85 14.09
C GLN A 43 39.17 49.02 13.13
N PHE A 44 39.57 47.77 12.85
CA PHE A 44 38.74 46.87 12.03
C PHE A 44 37.44 46.47 12.73
N CYS A 45 37.44 46.19 14.04
CA CYS A 45 36.22 45.90 14.80
C CYS A 45 35.25 47.09 14.81
N THR A 46 35.77 48.31 14.99
CA THR A 46 34.97 49.55 14.95
C THR A 46 34.32 49.73 13.57
N LEU A 47 35.10 49.53 12.51
CA LEU A 47 34.60 49.62 11.14
C LEU A 47 33.57 48.52 10.84
N ALA A 48 33.74 47.32 11.39
CA ALA A 48 32.78 46.23 11.25
C ALA A 48 31.42 46.57 11.86
N ILE A 49 31.39 47.18 13.06
CA ILE A 49 30.16 47.63 13.71
C ILE A 49 29.47 48.74 12.89
N GLU A 50 30.23 49.69 12.34
CA GLU A 50 29.68 50.70 11.42
C GLU A 50 29.02 50.05 10.20
N CYS A 51 29.63 49.00 9.64
CA CYS A 51 29.06 48.25 8.52
C CYS A 51 27.78 47.50 8.92
N GLU A 52 27.71 46.89 10.10
CA GLU A 52 26.50 46.22 10.60
C GLU A 52 25.33 47.21 10.76
N GLN A 53 25.58 48.39 11.32
CA GLN A 53 24.57 49.44 11.50
C GLN A 53 23.99 49.95 10.17
N LYS A 54 24.80 49.89 9.11
CA LYS A 54 24.40 50.27 7.73
C LYS A 54 23.88 49.09 6.91
N GLU A 55 23.74 47.90 7.52
CA GLU A 55 23.35 46.65 6.87
C GLU A 55 24.28 46.23 5.71
N LEU A 56 25.56 46.61 5.78
CA LEU A 56 26.60 46.28 4.81
C LEU A 56 27.32 44.99 5.24
N TRP A 57 26.55 43.90 5.32
CA TRP A 57 26.95 42.62 5.94
C TRP A 57 28.22 41.99 5.35
N GLN A 58 28.40 42.01 4.02
CA GLN A 58 29.60 41.49 3.38
C GLN A 58 30.87 42.26 3.84
N TYR A 59 30.77 43.58 3.95
CA TYR A 59 31.88 44.44 4.38
C TYR A 59 32.16 44.30 5.88
N ALA A 60 31.12 44.12 6.70
CA ALA A 60 31.26 43.76 8.11
C ALA A 60 32.04 42.44 8.27
N GLY A 61 31.70 41.42 7.46
CA GLY A 61 32.39 40.14 7.42
C GLY A 61 33.88 40.28 7.10
N LEU A 62 34.23 41.09 6.09
CA LEU A 62 35.62 41.38 5.71
C LEU A 62 36.40 42.08 6.84
N CYS A 63 35.77 43.04 7.53
CA CYS A 63 36.39 43.75 8.64
C CYS A 63 36.67 42.82 9.83
N TYR A 64 35.71 41.99 10.23
CA TYR A 64 35.95 40.99 11.28
C TYR A 64 36.99 39.94 10.89
N LEU A 65 37.02 39.51 9.63
CA LEU A 65 38.06 38.59 9.14
C LEU A 65 39.46 39.21 9.23
N ALA A 66 39.59 40.50 8.91
CA ALA A 66 40.85 41.23 9.06
C ALA A 66 41.27 41.39 10.54
N ALA A 67 40.32 41.69 11.42
CA ALA A 67 40.56 41.71 12.88
C ALA A 67 40.98 40.33 13.40
N ALA A 68 40.33 39.26 12.95
CA ALA A 68 40.70 37.89 13.32
C ALA A 68 42.15 37.55 12.92
N ARG A 69 42.58 37.93 11.71
CA ARG A 69 43.97 37.75 11.24
C ARG A 69 44.98 38.51 12.12
N CYS A 70 44.60 39.67 12.64
CA CYS A 70 45.41 40.43 13.60
C CYS A 70 45.59 39.62 14.91
N HIS A 71 44.50 39.06 15.45
CA HIS A 71 44.57 38.22 16.65
C HIS A 71 45.33 36.89 16.44
N GLY A 72 45.26 36.29 15.26
CA GLY A 72 46.09 35.15 14.89
C GLY A 72 47.59 35.49 14.91
N THR A 73 47.96 36.70 14.45
CA THR A 73 49.34 37.20 14.55
C THR A 73 49.76 37.44 16.01
N LEU A 74 48.84 37.91 16.84
CA LEU A 74 49.03 38.12 18.28
C LEU A 74 48.99 36.80 19.10
N LYS A 75 48.72 35.66 18.46
CA LYS A 75 48.50 34.35 19.11
C LYS A 75 47.37 34.36 20.16
N ASN A 76 46.41 35.26 20.02
CA ASN A 76 45.22 35.29 20.86
C ASN A 76 44.12 34.45 20.21
N THR A 77 44.18 33.14 20.43
CA THR A 77 43.30 32.15 19.79
C THR A 77 41.82 32.35 20.16
N SER A 78 41.51 32.74 21.39
CA SER A 78 40.12 32.95 21.81
C SER A 78 39.46 34.12 21.08
N SER A 79 40.17 35.25 20.96
CA SER A 79 39.68 36.39 20.17
C SER A 79 39.67 36.11 18.67
N GLU A 80 40.66 35.37 18.15
CA GLU A 80 40.70 34.93 16.75
C GLU A 80 39.46 34.10 16.40
N ILE A 81 39.12 33.08 17.21
CA ILE A 81 37.92 32.25 17.01
C ILE A 81 36.65 33.11 17.04
N ASN A 82 36.48 33.96 18.06
CA ASN A 82 35.28 34.79 18.18
C ASN A 82 35.06 35.72 16.98
N LEU A 83 36.13 36.31 16.45
CA LEU A 83 36.06 37.21 15.30
C LEU A 83 35.84 36.45 14.00
N LEU A 84 36.42 35.26 13.82
CA LEU A 84 36.12 34.39 12.67
C LEU A 84 34.64 33.95 12.67
N MET A 85 34.08 33.60 13.84
CA MET A 85 32.66 33.25 13.95
C MET A 85 31.76 34.44 13.56
N LYS A 86 32.08 35.64 14.05
CA LYS A 86 31.38 36.87 13.66
C LYS A 86 31.48 37.11 12.16
N ALA A 87 32.68 37.00 11.59
CA ALA A 87 32.88 37.16 10.15
C ALA A 87 32.02 36.18 9.33
N GLY A 88 32.04 34.90 9.68
CA GLY A 88 31.27 33.86 9.02
C GLY A 88 29.76 34.13 9.03
N ARG A 89 29.21 34.52 10.19
CA ARG A 89 27.78 34.89 10.33
C ARG A 89 27.39 36.09 9.47
N GLN A 90 28.26 37.09 9.36
CA GLN A 90 27.98 38.25 8.52
C GLN A 90 27.98 37.90 7.03
N PHE A 91 28.89 37.03 6.58
CA PHE A 91 28.86 36.53 5.20
C PHE A 91 27.60 35.71 4.90
N LEU A 92 27.15 34.86 5.82
CA LEU A 92 25.89 34.13 5.67
C LEU A 92 24.67 35.06 5.60
N THR A 93 24.65 36.09 6.45
CA THR A 93 23.59 37.10 6.46
C THR A 93 23.55 37.88 5.15
N ALA A 94 24.73 38.24 4.62
CA ALA A 94 24.86 38.88 3.32
C ALA A 94 24.28 38.00 2.19
N GLU A 95 24.64 36.71 2.16
CA GLU A 95 24.17 35.79 1.14
C GLU A 95 22.67 35.56 1.20
N LYS A 96 22.11 35.40 2.41
CA LYS A 96 20.66 35.27 2.61
C LYS A 96 19.92 36.51 2.12
N LYS A 97 20.36 37.71 2.52
CA LYS A 97 19.74 38.98 2.10
C LYS A 97 19.82 39.21 0.59
N ASN A 98 20.92 38.78 -0.03
CA ASN A 98 21.09 38.82 -1.49
C ASN A 98 20.13 37.87 -2.21
N ASN A 99 19.92 36.66 -1.68
CA ASN A 99 18.95 35.71 -2.22
C ASN A 99 17.50 36.19 -2.06
N ASP A 100 17.13 36.77 -0.92
CA ASP A 100 15.77 37.29 -0.66
C ASP A 100 15.33 38.37 -1.67
N ILE A 101 16.29 39.13 -2.22
CA ILE A 101 16.04 40.19 -3.23
C ILE A 101 16.37 39.73 -4.66
N GLY A 102 16.59 38.43 -4.88
CA GLY A 102 16.84 37.84 -6.20
C GLY A 102 18.18 38.23 -6.84
N CYS A 103 19.17 38.63 -6.03
CA CYS A 103 20.48 39.07 -6.50
C CYS A 103 21.62 38.27 -5.83
N PRO A 104 21.75 36.97 -6.11
CA PRO A 104 22.78 36.12 -5.50
C PRO A 104 24.20 36.61 -5.82
N SER A 105 25.15 36.31 -4.93
CA SER A 105 26.56 36.62 -5.22
C SER A 105 27.05 35.78 -6.41
N PRO A 106 27.70 36.39 -7.43
CA PRO A 106 28.30 35.62 -8.51
C PRO A 106 29.29 34.59 -7.95
N GLY A 107 29.05 33.30 -8.18
CA GLY A 107 29.96 32.24 -7.72
C GLY A 107 29.93 31.91 -6.22
N GLN A 108 28.88 32.31 -5.47
CA GLN A 108 28.72 31.98 -4.04
C GLN A 108 29.88 32.47 -3.15
N GLU A 109 30.47 33.63 -3.47
CA GLU A 109 31.67 34.14 -2.81
C GLU A 109 31.50 34.33 -1.29
N ASN A 110 30.34 34.85 -0.84
CA ASN A 110 30.09 35.01 0.59
C ASN A 110 29.96 33.65 1.28
N MET A 111 29.35 32.68 0.62
CA MET A 111 29.19 31.33 1.16
C MET A 111 30.55 30.64 1.35
N LEU A 112 31.43 30.74 0.36
CA LEU A 112 32.81 30.25 0.45
C LEU A 112 33.61 30.95 1.56
N ALA A 113 33.44 32.27 1.71
CA ALA A 113 34.06 33.02 2.78
C ALA A 113 33.56 32.59 4.17
N ALA A 114 32.25 32.33 4.31
CA ALA A 114 31.65 31.80 5.53
C ALA A 114 32.20 30.41 5.87
N VAL A 115 32.18 29.47 4.91
CA VAL A 115 32.74 28.12 5.03
C VAL A 115 34.20 28.19 5.50
N SER A 116 35.00 29.07 4.90
CA SER A 116 36.41 29.27 5.29
C SER A 116 36.54 29.77 6.74
N CYS A 117 35.77 30.78 7.13
CA CYS A 117 35.80 31.33 8.49
C CYS A 117 35.44 30.28 9.55
N PHE A 118 34.36 29.53 9.34
CA PHE A 118 33.95 28.47 10.25
C PHE A 118 34.91 27.28 10.25
N GLY A 119 35.45 26.89 9.09
CA GLY A 119 36.47 25.85 8.97
C GLY A 119 37.74 26.18 9.75
N HIS A 120 38.25 27.41 9.63
CA HIS A 120 39.39 27.88 10.42
C HIS A 120 39.08 27.95 11.91
N SER A 121 37.88 28.40 12.30
CA SER A 121 37.43 28.41 13.70
C SER A 121 37.39 27.01 14.30
N SER A 122 36.79 26.05 13.57
CA SER A 122 36.70 24.64 13.97
C SER A 122 38.08 24.01 14.14
N LEU A 123 39.03 24.28 13.22
CA LEU A 123 40.41 23.80 13.33
C LEU A 123 41.16 24.39 14.55
N ARG A 124 40.89 25.65 14.90
CA ARG A 124 41.45 26.25 16.13
C ARG A 124 40.84 25.63 17.38
N CYS A 125 39.54 25.36 17.37
CA CYS A 125 38.82 24.70 18.47
C CYS A 125 39.29 23.25 18.69
N SER A 126 39.48 22.46 17.62
CA SER A 126 39.88 21.04 17.74
C SER A 126 41.27 20.85 18.35
N ASN A 127 42.09 21.89 18.37
CA ASN A 127 43.44 21.88 18.96
C ASN A 127 43.47 22.33 20.43
N GLN A 128 42.31 22.59 21.06
CA GLN A 128 42.22 23.03 22.45
C GLN A 128 41.24 22.17 23.25
N MET A 129 41.68 21.66 24.40
CA MET A 129 40.82 20.94 25.34
C MET A 129 39.68 21.86 25.83
N GLY A 130 38.44 21.37 25.76
CA GLY A 130 37.24 22.09 26.24
C GLY A 130 36.42 22.82 25.17
N PHE A 131 36.85 22.84 23.91
CA PHE A 131 36.16 23.54 22.81
C PHE A 131 35.30 22.64 21.91
N ASN A 132 35.10 21.36 22.27
CA ASN A 132 34.37 20.39 21.44
C ASN A 132 32.90 20.80 21.19
N THR A 133 32.23 21.34 22.21
CA THR A 133 30.84 21.82 22.11
C THR A 133 30.73 23.01 21.15
N LEU A 134 31.68 23.95 21.21
CA LEU A 134 31.73 25.09 20.30
C LEU A 134 32.01 24.64 18.86
N SER A 135 32.96 23.73 18.68
CA SER A 135 33.30 23.16 17.35
C SER A 135 32.11 22.45 16.71
N ALA A 136 31.38 21.64 17.47
CA ALA A 136 30.17 20.97 17.01
C ALA A 136 29.04 21.95 16.69
N GLY A 137 28.82 22.97 17.52
CA GLY A 137 27.83 24.02 17.27
C GLY A 137 28.09 24.79 15.97
N LEU A 138 29.35 25.10 15.68
CA LEU A 138 29.75 25.76 14.43
C LEU A 138 29.53 24.90 13.20
N ALA A 139 29.78 23.59 13.30
CA ALA A 139 29.51 22.66 12.21
C ALA A 139 28.01 22.56 11.91
N ILE A 140 27.13 22.63 12.92
CA ILE A 140 25.67 22.68 12.71
C ILE A 140 25.26 23.97 12.01
N GLU A 141 25.76 25.11 12.47
CA GLU A 141 25.43 26.42 11.90
C GLU A 141 25.85 26.52 10.43
N LEU A 142 27.04 26.01 10.11
CA LEU A 142 27.51 25.90 8.74
C LEU A 142 26.66 24.94 7.91
N ALA A 143 26.30 23.79 8.46
CA ALA A 143 25.45 22.82 7.77
C ALA A 143 24.08 23.39 7.39
N ILE A 144 23.40 24.05 8.34
CA ILE A 144 22.10 24.70 8.12
C ILE A 144 22.19 25.71 6.98
N SER A 145 23.30 26.43 6.91
CA SER A 145 23.54 27.43 5.87
C SER A 145 23.81 26.79 4.51
N LEU A 146 24.52 25.67 4.48
CA LEU A 146 24.79 24.90 3.26
C LEU A 146 23.52 24.23 2.72
N GLY A 147 22.53 23.96 3.57
CA GLY A 147 21.30 23.28 3.19
C GLY A 147 21.48 21.77 3.06
N ALA A 148 20.42 21.08 2.64
CA ALA A 148 20.34 19.62 2.54
C ALA A 148 21.14 19.03 1.35
N ASN A 149 22.38 19.45 1.15
CA ASN A 149 23.29 18.89 0.15
C ASN A 149 24.44 18.11 0.80
N SER A 150 25.29 17.50 -0.03
CA SER A 150 26.42 16.69 0.42
C SER A 150 27.36 17.43 1.38
N ALA A 151 27.59 18.73 1.16
CA ALA A 151 28.43 19.55 2.02
C ALA A 151 27.77 19.80 3.39
N GLY A 152 26.48 20.11 3.42
CA GLY A 152 25.72 20.28 4.68
C GLY A 152 25.67 18.99 5.51
N ILE A 153 25.38 17.86 4.86
CA ILE A 153 25.39 16.54 5.48
C ILE A 153 26.76 16.21 6.08
N GLN A 154 27.85 16.48 5.36
CA GLN A 154 29.20 16.24 5.84
C GLN A 154 29.51 17.06 7.10
N GLN A 155 29.06 18.31 7.16
CA GLN A 155 29.25 19.14 8.35
C GLN A 155 28.43 18.64 9.56
N LEU A 156 27.20 18.15 9.35
CA LEU A 156 26.41 17.54 10.43
C LEU A 156 27.06 16.27 10.97
N ARG A 157 27.58 15.40 10.10
CA ARG A 157 28.32 14.20 10.52
C ARG A 157 29.56 14.57 11.34
N LYS A 158 30.35 15.53 10.85
CA LYS A 158 31.51 16.06 11.59
C LYS A 158 31.11 16.63 12.96
N SER A 159 29.97 17.31 13.05
CA SER A 159 29.44 17.81 14.32
C SER A 159 29.14 16.68 15.29
N ILE A 160 28.44 15.64 14.83
CA ILE A 160 28.07 14.47 15.63
C ILE A 160 29.30 13.72 16.12
N ASP A 161 30.30 13.51 15.25
CA ASP A 161 31.56 12.84 15.61
C ASP A 161 32.36 13.64 16.65
N THR A 162 32.26 14.98 16.61
CA THR A 162 32.97 15.87 17.54
C THR A 162 32.26 15.95 18.90
N PHE A 163 30.94 16.17 18.88
CA PHE A 163 30.10 16.22 20.06
C PHE A 163 28.62 16.02 19.64
N PRO A 164 28.02 14.84 19.89
CA PRO A 164 26.66 14.56 19.44
C PRO A 164 25.65 15.44 20.18
N THR A 165 24.83 16.17 19.42
CA THR A 165 23.74 16.99 19.96
C THR A 165 22.42 16.63 19.34
N LEU A 166 21.34 16.86 20.09
CA LEU A 166 19.97 16.68 19.62
C LEU A 166 19.72 17.37 18.28
N LYS A 167 20.19 18.61 18.14
CA LYS A 167 19.99 19.44 16.97
C LYS A 167 20.75 18.91 15.74
N ALA A 168 21.99 18.46 15.91
CA ALA A 168 22.77 17.92 14.80
C ALA A 168 22.13 16.65 14.23
N ILE A 169 21.71 15.75 15.12
CA ILE A 169 21.14 14.47 14.74
C ILE A 169 19.75 14.66 14.10
N SER A 170 18.88 15.48 14.70
CA SER A 170 17.56 15.75 14.12
C SER A 170 17.66 16.40 12.74
N THR A 171 18.55 17.39 12.57
CA THR A 171 18.71 18.08 11.28
C THR A 171 19.32 17.15 10.22
N LEU A 172 20.20 16.23 10.61
CA LEU A 172 20.73 15.23 9.69
C LEU A 172 19.64 14.26 9.21
N THR A 173 18.74 13.83 10.11
CA THR A 173 17.58 13.02 9.75
C THR A 173 16.67 13.76 8.75
N SER A 174 16.32 15.02 9.01
CA SER A 174 15.49 15.82 8.10
C SER A 174 16.13 15.95 6.71
N TYR A 175 17.44 16.21 6.63
CA TYR A 175 18.15 16.31 5.35
C TYR A 175 18.11 15.02 4.54
N TYR A 176 18.22 13.86 5.19
CA TYR A 176 18.08 12.58 4.50
C TYR A 176 16.64 12.32 4.02
N ILE A 177 15.62 12.74 4.79
CA ILE A 177 14.22 12.66 4.37
C ILE A 177 13.96 13.56 3.15
N GLU A 178 14.43 14.82 3.17
CA GLU A 178 14.31 15.77 2.06
C GLU A 178 14.97 15.26 0.77
N GLN A 179 16.07 14.51 0.89
CA GLN A 179 16.78 13.92 -0.25
C GLN A 179 16.20 12.55 -0.69
N GLY A 180 15.19 12.02 0.02
CA GLY A 180 14.61 10.70 -0.26
C GLY A 180 15.50 9.51 0.12
N ASP A 181 16.59 9.71 0.88
CA ASP A 181 17.47 8.65 1.38
C ASP A 181 16.95 8.11 2.72
N TYR A 182 15.84 7.38 2.65
CA TYR A 182 15.13 6.87 3.83
C TYR A 182 15.95 5.85 4.63
N ILE A 183 16.90 5.15 3.99
CA ILE A 183 17.79 4.19 4.67
C ILE A 183 18.77 4.95 5.56
N ALA A 184 19.42 6.00 5.03
CA ALA A 184 20.32 6.81 5.82
C ALA A 184 19.58 7.56 6.95
N ALA A 185 18.37 8.07 6.67
CA ALA A 185 17.50 8.67 7.68
C ALA A 185 17.20 7.71 8.83
N LEU A 186 16.82 6.46 8.52
CA LEU A 186 16.49 5.44 9.50
C LEU A 186 17.70 5.05 10.36
N ASN A 187 18.88 4.92 9.76
CA ASN A 187 20.11 4.58 10.49
C ASN A 187 20.50 5.66 11.51
N VAL A 188 20.49 6.93 11.08
CA VAL A 188 20.77 8.07 11.98
C VAL A 188 19.75 8.13 13.11
N LEU A 189 18.47 7.88 12.80
CA LEU A 189 17.41 7.90 13.79
C LEU A 189 17.48 6.73 14.79
N ASN A 190 18.01 5.57 14.38
CA ASN A 190 18.29 4.46 15.28
C ASN A 190 19.38 4.82 16.30
N GLU A 191 20.48 5.41 15.83
CA GLU A 191 21.56 5.91 16.70
C GLU A 191 21.03 6.98 17.67
N PHE A 192 20.14 7.83 17.19
CA PHE A 192 19.53 8.89 18.00
C PHE A 192 18.67 8.37 19.14
N VAL A 193 17.83 7.37 18.86
CA VAL A 193 16.96 6.76 19.86
C VAL A 193 17.78 6.15 20.99
N GLU A 194 18.87 5.46 20.67
CA GLU A 194 19.77 4.89 21.68
C GLU A 194 20.47 5.97 22.51
N PHE A 195 20.90 7.06 21.86
CA PHE A 195 21.42 8.24 22.56
C PHE A 195 20.40 8.84 23.54
N VAL A 196 19.15 9.05 23.13
CA VAL A 196 18.09 9.62 23.98
C VAL A 196 17.72 8.68 25.14
N LYS A 197 17.61 7.38 24.89
CA LYS A 197 17.36 6.37 25.94
C LYS A 197 18.44 6.36 27.01
N ALA A 198 19.71 6.47 26.62
CA ALA A 198 20.82 6.55 27.57
C ALA A 198 20.66 7.73 28.54
N TYR A 199 20.22 8.90 28.05
CA TYR A 199 19.98 10.10 28.88
C TYR A 199 18.75 9.98 29.79
N ILE A 200 17.68 9.32 29.34
CA ILE A 200 16.51 9.03 30.17
C ILE A 200 16.89 8.10 31.33
N ASN A 201 17.67 7.05 31.06
CA ASN A 201 18.07 6.06 32.05
C ASN A 201 18.95 6.62 33.18
N ILE A 202 19.73 7.67 32.90
CA ILE A 202 20.53 8.37 33.92
C ILE A 202 19.76 9.52 34.62
N GLY A 203 18.44 9.61 34.40
CA GLY A 203 17.54 10.48 35.16
C GLY A 203 17.62 11.98 34.83
N VAL A 204 18.14 12.35 33.66
CA VAL A 204 18.27 13.76 33.25
C VAL A 204 16.88 14.37 33.02
N ARG A 205 16.57 15.47 33.74
CA ARG A 205 15.30 16.19 33.59
C ARG A 205 15.26 16.94 32.25
N GLY A 206 14.24 16.70 31.43
CA GLY A 206 14.02 17.35 30.14
C GLY A 206 12.90 16.71 29.33
N ASN A 207 12.64 17.21 28.12
CA ASN A 207 11.56 16.73 27.25
C ASN A 207 11.93 15.46 26.44
N TYR A 208 12.85 14.65 26.95
CA TYR A 208 13.41 13.49 26.24
C TYR A 208 12.38 12.41 25.92
N ASN A 209 11.34 12.25 26.73
CA ASN A 209 10.24 11.32 26.45
C ASN A 209 9.41 11.74 25.24
N VAL A 210 9.18 13.05 25.05
CA VAL A 210 8.44 13.57 23.88
C VAL A 210 9.30 13.45 22.62
N ILE A 211 10.60 13.74 22.74
CA ILE A 211 11.58 13.55 21.66
C ILE A 211 11.62 12.08 21.23
N LEU A 212 11.78 11.15 22.18
CA LEU A 212 11.81 9.72 21.92
C LEU A 212 10.53 9.26 21.20
N ARG A 213 9.37 9.74 21.66
CA ARG A 213 8.08 9.44 21.04
C ARG A 213 8.02 9.89 19.58
N ARG A 214 8.51 11.10 19.25
CA ARG A 214 8.56 11.58 17.85
C ARG A 214 9.52 10.74 17.00
N CYS A 215 10.70 10.40 17.53
CA CYS A 215 11.65 9.55 16.81
C CYS A 215 11.06 8.18 16.46
N GLU A 216 10.29 7.56 17.35
CA GLU A 216 9.64 6.28 17.08
C GLU A 216 8.56 6.41 15.98
N ILE A 217 7.80 7.50 15.93
CA ILE A 217 6.83 7.77 14.86
C ILE A 217 7.53 7.87 13.50
N THR A 218 8.58 8.69 13.41
CA THR A 218 9.36 8.86 12.18
C THR A 218 10.03 7.54 11.74
N ARG A 219 10.54 6.72 12.67
CA ARG A 219 11.09 5.37 12.37
C ARG A 219 10.06 4.47 11.73
N VAL A 220 8.85 4.45 12.26
CA VAL A 220 7.75 3.62 11.72
C VAL A 220 7.41 4.04 10.31
N LEU A 221 7.27 5.34 10.04
CA LEU A 221 6.98 5.86 8.71
C LEU A 221 8.08 5.49 7.71
N LEU A 222 9.35 5.66 8.08
CA LEU A 222 10.50 5.25 7.26
C LEU A 222 10.51 3.74 7.00
N LEU A 223 10.24 2.91 8.01
CA LEU A 223 10.17 1.46 7.87
C LEU A 223 9.03 1.03 6.94
N LEU A 224 7.88 1.72 6.96
CA LEU A 224 6.77 1.47 6.04
C LEU A 224 7.10 1.85 4.59
N ILE A 225 7.86 2.92 4.37
CA ILE A 225 8.33 3.28 3.02
C ILE A 225 9.33 2.24 2.51
N LEU A 226 10.26 1.81 3.36
CA LEU A 226 11.31 0.84 3.01
C LEU A 226 10.80 -0.61 2.91
N GLN A 227 9.75 -0.94 3.67
CA GLN A 227 9.08 -2.23 3.70
C GLN A 227 7.57 -2.03 3.75
N PRO A 228 6.89 -1.94 2.60
CA PRO A 228 5.47 -1.57 2.49
C PRO A 228 4.47 -2.59 3.07
N SER A 229 4.93 -3.65 3.77
CA SER A 229 4.06 -4.64 4.40
C SER A 229 3.98 -4.43 5.92
N PRO A 230 2.85 -3.96 6.46
CA PRO A 230 2.66 -3.77 7.91
C PRO A 230 2.77 -5.08 8.71
N LYS A 231 2.53 -6.23 8.05
CA LYS A 231 2.57 -7.58 8.66
C LYS A 231 3.94 -7.97 9.23
N ARG A 232 5.00 -7.24 8.89
CA ARG A 232 6.37 -7.48 9.35
C ARG A 232 6.80 -6.55 10.49
N LEU A 233 5.95 -5.61 10.90
CA LEU A 233 6.26 -4.70 12.00
C LEU A 233 6.12 -5.40 13.35
N ALA A 234 7.01 -5.07 14.28
CA ALA A 234 6.92 -5.55 15.65
C ALA A 234 5.61 -5.03 16.31
N PRO A 235 4.97 -5.78 17.23
CA PRO A 235 3.70 -5.39 17.86
C PRO A 235 3.71 -3.99 18.51
N SER A 236 4.84 -3.56 19.07
CA SER A 236 5.00 -2.22 19.65
C SER A 236 4.92 -1.09 18.63
N LEU A 237 5.32 -1.34 17.38
CA LEU A 237 5.26 -0.39 16.26
C LEU A 237 3.85 -0.35 15.65
N VAL A 238 3.12 -1.48 15.68
CA VAL A 238 1.71 -1.56 15.26
C VAL A 238 0.80 -0.73 16.18
N GLN A 239 1.02 -0.77 17.50
CA GLN A 239 0.27 0.04 18.47
C GLN A 239 0.47 1.55 18.28
N VAL A 240 1.65 1.97 17.79
CA VAL A 240 1.91 3.37 17.44
C VAL A 240 1.10 3.74 16.19
N LEU A 241 1.02 2.87 15.18
CA LEU A 241 0.19 3.09 13.99
C LEU A 241 -1.30 3.22 14.34
N GLU A 242 -1.85 2.31 15.14
CA GLU A 242 -3.27 2.34 15.56
C GLU A 242 -3.64 3.63 16.30
N LYS A 243 -2.68 4.26 16.99
CA LYS A 243 -2.86 5.51 17.73
C LYS A 243 -2.90 6.76 16.85
N TYR A 244 -2.32 6.72 15.66
CA TYR A 244 -2.16 7.87 14.76
C TYR A 244 -2.78 7.69 13.37
N ALA A 245 -3.32 6.50 13.06
CA ALA A 245 -3.91 6.14 11.77
C ALA A 245 -5.25 6.84 11.45
N TRP A 246 -5.91 7.46 12.43
CA TRP A 246 -7.27 8.00 12.34
C TRP A 246 -7.35 9.52 12.10
N VAL A 247 -6.34 10.12 11.47
CA VAL A 247 -6.33 11.55 11.19
C VAL A 247 -6.69 11.78 9.72
N GLU A 248 -7.92 12.24 9.50
CA GLU A 248 -8.45 12.67 8.21
C GLU A 248 -7.63 13.85 7.64
N GLU A 249 -7.49 13.89 6.31
CA GLU A 249 -7.03 15.07 5.57
C GLU A 249 -8.07 16.20 5.70
N GLY A 250 -8.08 16.93 6.82
CA GLY A 250 -8.90 18.13 6.94
C GLY A 250 -9.27 18.58 8.35
N THR A 251 -9.16 17.73 9.37
CA THR A 251 -9.43 18.15 10.74
C THR A 251 -8.13 18.50 11.47
N ASN A 252 -7.85 19.80 11.52
CA ASN A 252 -6.76 20.39 12.31
C ASN A 252 -7.07 20.34 13.83
N ASN A 253 -7.50 19.17 14.32
CA ASN A 253 -7.79 18.94 15.73
C ASN A 253 -6.54 18.34 16.42
N GLY A 254 -5.55 19.18 16.65
CA GLY A 254 -4.71 19.10 17.86
C GLY A 254 -3.57 18.07 17.92
N LEU A 255 -3.04 17.58 16.80
CA LEU A 255 -1.78 16.83 16.78
C LEU A 255 -0.68 17.62 16.06
N ASP A 256 0.32 18.03 16.84
CA ASP A 256 1.52 18.78 16.43
C ASP A 256 2.48 17.87 15.61
N MET A 257 2.14 17.62 14.34
CA MET A 257 2.96 16.85 13.39
C MET A 257 4.05 17.72 12.78
N SER A 258 5.27 17.18 12.63
CA SER A 258 6.37 17.91 11.98
C SER A 258 6.33 17.82 10.45
N GLU A 259 6.96 18.78 9.77
CA GLU A 259 7.11 18.78 8.29
C GLU A 259 7.70 17.46 7.77
N ASP A 260 8.68 16.89 8.46
CA ASP A 260 9.27 15.58 8.14
C ASP A 260 8.23 14.44 8.16
N GLU A 261 7.29 14.44 9.11
CA GLU A 261 6.28 13.39 9.23
C GLU A 261 5.24 13.52 8.10
N LEU A 262 4.90 14.75 7.71
CA LEU A 262 4.02 15.04 6.58
C LEU A 262 4.64 14.60 5.25
N LEU A 263 5.93 14.90 5.03
CA LEU A 263 6.67 14.47 3.84
C LEU A 263 6.70 12.94 3.75
N LEU A 264 7.03 12.24 4.84
CA LEU A 264 7.05 10.78 4.87
C LEU A 264 5.66 10.17 4.62
N LEU A 265 4.60 10.75 5.19
CA LEU A 265 3.22 10.32 4.91
C LEU A 265 2.88 10.42 3.42
N GLN A 266 3.31 11.50 2.76
CA GLN A 266 3.10 11.68 1.33
C GLN A 266 3.93 10.69 0.49
N SER A 267 5.05 10.19 1.01
CA SER A 267 5.91 9.21 0.32
C SER A 267 5.48 7.75 0.47
N LEU A 268 4.41 7.45 1.23
CA LEU A 268 3.90 6.08 1.39
C LEU A 268 3.28 5.53 0.10
N ASP A 269 3.58 4.26 -0.19
CA ASP A 269 3.07 3.50 -1.34
C ASP A 269 1.55 3.27 -1.31
N GLY A 270 0.96 3.03 -2.48
CA GLY A 270 -0.47 2.81 -2.68
C GLY A 270 -1.05 1.66 -1.86
N GLU A 271 -0.32 0.55 -1.66
CA GLU A 271 -0.75 -0.57 -0.80
C GLU A 271 -0.88 -0.15 0.68
N VAL A 272 0.04 0.68 1.19
CA VAL A 272 0.02 1.17 2.57
C VAL A 272 -1.08 2.21 2.77
N ARG A 273 -1.31 3.07 1.76
CA ARG A 273 -2.45 3.99 1.74
C ARG A 273 -3.79 3.26 1.71
N VAL A 274 -3.88 2.14 1.00
CA VAL A 274 -5.07 1.26 1.00
C VAL A 274 -5.30 0.66 2.40
N TYR A 275 -4.25 0.21 3.09
CA TYR A 275 -4.36 -0.31 4.45
C TYR A 275 -4.82 0.78 5.46
N LYS A 276 -4.34 2.02 5.30
CA LYS A 276 -4.79 3.19 6.07
C LYS A 276 -6.26 3.56 5.78
N ALA A 277 -6.69 3.47 4.52
CA ALA A 277 -8.08 3.73 4.13
C ALA A 277 -9.04 2.62 4.60
N MET A 278 -8.56 1.38 4.73
CA MET A 278 -9.36 0.23 5.19
C MET A 278 -9.69 0.27 6.68
N THR A 279 -8.96 1.05 7.49
CA THR A 279 -9.30 1.17 8.91
C THR A 279 -10.50 2.08 9.15
N ASP A 280 -10.89 2.94 8.21
CA ASP A 280 -12.10 3.74 8.35
C ASP A 280 -13.36 2.96 7.94
N ASN A 281 -14.19 2.63 8.94
CA ASN A 281 -15.64 2.37 8.88
C ASN A 281 -16.27 1.07 8.34
N TRP A 282 -15.62 0.15 7.61
CA TRP A 282 -16.24 -1.17 7.30
C TRP A 282 -15.56 -2.31 8.06
N ARG A 283 -16.33 -3.03 8.87
CA ARG A 283 -15.83 -4.12 9.73
C ARG A 283 -16.43 -5.48 9.36
N THR A 284 -17.74 -5.55 9.12
CA THR A 284 -18.45 -6.83 8.96
C THR A 284 -18.91 -7.04 7.53
N ILE A 285 -18.42 -8.12 6.91
CA ILE A 285 -18.78 -8.52 5.56
C ILE A 285 -19.68 -9.75 5.62
N PHE A 286 -20.87 -9.65 5.02
CA PHE A 286 -21.82 -10.74 4.96
C PHE A 286 -21.65 -11.53 3.65
N VAL A 287 -21.41 -12.84 3.76
CA VAL A 287 -21.08 -13.70 2.62
C VAL A 287 -22.11 -14.81 2.48
N THR A 288 -22.98 -14.71 1.48
CA THR A 288 -23.89 -15.81 1.13
C THR A 288 -23.16 -16.87 0.31
N GLY A 289 -23.49 -18.15 0.49
CA GLY A 289 -22.79 -19.25 -0.18
C GLY A 289 -21.35 -19.40 0.30
N GLY A 290 -21.09 -19.00 1.55
CA GLY A 290 -19.74 -18.89 2.11
C GLY A 290 -19.03 -20.24 2.28
N ALA A 291 -19.78 -21.34 2.40
CA ALA A 291 -19.22 -22.68 2.46
C ALA A 291 -18.89 -23.26 1.06
N GLY A 292 -19.28 -22.57 0.00
CA GLY A 292 -19.00 -22.96 -1.38
C GLY A 292 -17.54 -22.77 -1.80
N TYR A 293 -17.22 -23.19 -3.02
CA TYR A 293 -15.86 -23.13 -3.57
C TYR A 293 -15.29 -21.71 -3.58
N ILE A 294 -15.90 -20.76 -4.29
CA ILE A 294 -15.38 -19.39 -4.40
C ILE A 294 -15.57 -18.64 -3.07
N GLY A 295 -16.72 -18.84 -2.41
CA GLY A 295 -17.04 -18.20 -1.12
C GLY A 295 -15.98 -18.46 -0.06
N SER A 296 -15.59 -19.72 0.15
CA SER A 296 -14.57 -20.08 1.15
C SER A 296 -13.20 -19.43 0.88
N HIS A 297 -12.78 -19.33 -0.39
CA HIS A 297 -11.52 -18.68 -0.76
C HIS A 297 -11.61 -17.15 -0.60
N CYS A 298 -12.76 -16.55 -0.90
CA CYS A 298 -13.02 -15.13 -0.64
C CYS A 298 -12.96 -14.83 0.86
N ILE A 299 -13.53 -15.69 1.71
CA ILE A 299 -13.48 -15.52 3.17
C ILE A 299 -12.05 -15.56 3.71
N VAL A 300 -11.16 -16.41 3.16
CA VAL A 300 -9.72 -16.35 3.50
C VAL A 300 -9.16 -14.95 3.23
N GLU A 301 -9.34 -14.42 2.02
CA GLU A 301 -8.83 -13.11 1.63
C GLU A 301 -9.40 -11.97 2.50
N LEU A 302 -10.67 -12.05 2.91
CA LEU A 302 -11.32 -11.08 3.79
C LEU A 302 -10.73 -11.13 5.22
N LEU A 303 -10.67 -12.32 5.82
CA LEU A 303 -10.13 -12.50 7.16
C LEU A 303 -8.65 -12.10 7.25
N GLU A 304 -7.84 -12.43 6.24
CA GLU A 304 -6.42 -12.03 6.19
C GLU A 304 -6.21 -10.52 6.08
N ARG A 305 -7.23 -9.77 5.66
CA ARG A 305 -7.24 -8.30 5.60
C ARG A 305 -7.88 -7.65 6.82
N GLY A 306 -8.40 -8.43 7.76
CA GLY A 306 -8.91 -7.93 9.03
C GLY A 306 -10.41 -7.68 9.08
N TYR A 307 -11.15 -8.05 8.05
CA TYR A 307 -12.62 -8.02 8.11
C TYR A 307 -13.15 -9.14 9.01
N ASP A 308 -14.22 -8.83 9.74
CA ASP A 308 -15.07 -9.82 10.39
C ASP A 308 -16.05 -10.38 9.35
N VAL A 309 -16.28 -11.69 9.35
CA VAL A 309 -17.12 -12.35 8.36
C VAL A 309 -18.31 -13.04 9.02
N VAL A 310 -19.50 -12.73 8.50
CA VAL A 310 -20.74 -13.46 8.76
C VAL A 310 -21.12 -14.21 7.49
N ALA A 311 -21.10 -15.54 7.51
CA ALA A 311 -21.39 -16.37 6.36
C ALA A 311 -22.69 -17.14 6.52
N ILE A 312 -23.41 -17.32 5.42
CA ILE A 312 -24.55 -18.23 5.35
C ILE A 312 -24.40 -19.23 4.20
N ASP A 313 -24.92 -20.43 4.37
CA ASP A 313 -25.01 -21.48 3.35
C ASP A 313 -26.10 -22.48 3.76
N ASN A 314 -26.74 -23.13 2.79
CA ASN A 314 -27.74 -24.18 3.05
C ASN A 314 -27.22 -25.60 2.77
N PHE A 315 -25.93 -25.74 2.44
CA PHE A 315 -25.27 -26.99 2.11
C PHE A 315 -25.80 -27.73 0.87
N ALA A 316 -26.58 -27.07 0.01
CA ALA A 316 -27.09 -27.69 -1.22
C ALA A 316 -25.97 -28.19 -2.15
N ASN A 317 -24.80 -27.55 -2.12
CA ASN A 317 -23.61 -28.01 -2.84
C ASN A 317 -22.29 -27.71 -2.11
N SER A 318 -22.30 -27.83 -0.78
CA SER A 318 -21.11 -27.72 0.08
C SER A 318 -21.16 -28.82 1.16
N VAL A 319 -20.05 -29.08 1.86
CA VAL A 319 -19.93 -30.26 2.73
C VAL A 319 -20.07 -29.88 4.21
N VAL A 320 -20.98 -30.60 4.88
CA VAL A 320 -21.18 -30.56 6.33
C VAL A 320 -20.15 -31.48 7.02
N GLU A 321 -19.63 -31.06 8.16
CA GLU A 321 -18.75 -31.85 9.03
C GLU A 321 -19.26 -31.79 10.48
N GLY A 322 -19.50 -32.96 11.10
CA GLY A 322 -20.01 -33.05 12.48
C GLY A 322 -21.47 -32.62 12.60
N GLU A 323 -21.80 -31.90 13.68
CA GLU A 323 -23.16 -31.47 14.05
C GLU A 323 -23.66 -30.24 13.26
N GLY A 324 -23.51 -30.24 11.94
CA GLY A 324 -24.05 -29.16 11.08
C GLY A 324 -23.08 -28.04 10.71
N ASP A 325 -21.79 -28.18 11.02
CA ASP A 325 -20.78 -27.17 10.66
C ASP A 325 -20.30 -27.31 9.21
N SER A 326 -19.73 -26.24 8.65
CA SER A 326 -19.08 -26.29 7.34
C SER A 326 -17.64 -26.79 7.41
N ALA A 327 -17.34 -27.87 6.69
CA ALA A 327 -15.99 -28.43 6.57
C ALA A 327 -15.00 -27.44 5.93
N ALA A 328 -15.46 -26.71 4.91
CA ALA A 328 -14.64 -25.70 4.25
C ALA A 328 -14.32 -24.55 5.20
N LEU A 329 -15.31 -24.03 5.93
CA LEU A 329 -15.09 -22.91 6.84
C LEU A 329 -14.21 -23.30 8.03
N LYS A 330 -14.33 -24.50 8.59
CA LYS A 330 -13.37 -24.99 9.62
C LYS A 330 -11.92 -24.92 9.13
N ARG A 331 -11.68 -25.26 7.87
CA ARG A 331 -10.34 -25.18 7.28
C ARG A 331 -9.93 -23.77 6.91
N VAL A 332 -10.87 -22.88 6.57
CA VAL A 332 -10.63 -21.43 6.48
C VAL A 332 -10.14 -20.88 7.82
N GLU A 333 -10.76 -21.28 8.94
CA GLU A 333 -10.31 -20.88 10.28
C GLU A 333 -8.90 -21.42 10.58
N GLN A 334 -8.59 -22.66 10.17
CA GLN A 334 -7.24 -23.23 10.30
C GLN A 334 -6.20 -22.47 9.48
N ILE A 335 -6.54 -22.04 8.26
CA ILE A 335 -5.64 -21.28 7.39
C ILE A 335 -5.34 -19.91 7.99
N THR A 336 -6.38 -19.21 8.47
CA THR A 336 -6.30 -17.80 8.84
C THR A 336 -6.02 -17.56 10.32
N GLY A 337 -6.26 -18.57 11.17
CA GLY A 337 -6.24 -18.43 12.63
C GLY A 337 -7.40 -17.58 13.17
N LYS A 338 -8.41 -17.26 12.34
CA LYS A 338 -9.54 -16.39 12.67
C LYS A 338 -10.86 -17.12 12.55
N LYS A 339 -11.85 -16.71 13.34
CA LYS A 339 -13.18 -17.33 13.37
C LYS A 339 -14.10 -16.78 12.28
N VAL A 340 -14.97 -17.64 11.77
CA VAL A 340 -16.08 -17.26 10.88
C VAL A 340 -17.39 -17.42 11.62
N THR A 341 -18.21 -16.38 11.67
CA THR A 341 -19.58 -16.53 12.18
C THR A 341 -20.42 -17.19 11.09
N PHE A 342 -21.01 -18.35 11.34
CA PHE A 342 -21.73 -19.12 10.32
C PHE A 342 -23.18 -19.41 10.74
N TYR A 343 -24.10 -19.33 9.77
CA TYR A 343 -25.48 -19.78 9.93
C TYR A 343 -25.86 -20.72 8.79
N ASN A 344 -26.44 -21.88 9.13
CA ASN A 344 -27.13 -22.71 8.15
C ASN A 344 -28.47 -22.05 7.81
N CYS A 345 -28.54 -21.40 6.66
CA CYS A 345 -29.68 -20.57 6.27
C CYS A 345 -29.87 -20.65 4.76
N ASP A 346 -31.11 -20.84 4.33
CA ASP A 346 -31.51 -20.78 2.93
C ASP A 346 -32.00 -19.36 2.60
N LEU A 347 -31.62 -18.81 1.45
CA LEU A 347 -32.10 -17.50 1.01
C LEU A 347 -33.60 -17.49 0.68
N ILE A 348 -34.19 -18.66 0.45
CA ILE A 348 -35.64 -18.80 0.24
C ILE A 348 -36.41 -18.61 1.54
N ASP A 349 -35.80 -18.91 2.69
CA ASP A 349 -36.36 -18.62 4.00
C ASP A 349 -36.01 -17.19 4.42
N LYS A 350 -36.87 -16.26 4.00
CA LYS A 350 -36.66 -14.83 4.26
C LYS A 350 -36.67 -14.50 5.75
N ASP A 351 -37.51 -15.16 6.55
CA ASP A 351 -37.62 -14.89 7.99
C ASP A 351 -36.31 -15.27 8.71
N SER A 352 -35.76 -16.46 8.42
CA SER A 352 -34.45 -16.87 8.93
C SER A 352 -33.33 -15.91 8.48
N LEU A 353 -33.38 -15.41 7.24
CA LEU A 353 -32.41 -14.44 6.73
C LEU A 353 -32.49 -13.10 7.48
N GLU A 354 -33.71 -12.61 7.74
CA GLU A 354 -33.94 -11.39 8.54
C GLU A 354 -33.41 -11.55 9.97
N GLU A 355 -33.63 -12.71 10.60
CA GLU A 355 -33.07 -12.99 11.93
C GLU A 355 -31.55 -12.92 11.97
N VAL A 356 -30.86 -13.39 10.92
CA VAL A 356 -29.40 -13.27 10.85
C VAL A 356 -29.00 -11.80 10.68
N PHE A 357 -29.62 -11.06 9.77
CA PHE A 357 -29.31 -9.63 9.59
C PHE A 357 -29.54 -8.82 10.86
N ASN A 358 -30.58 -9.10 11.63
CA ASN A 358 -30.88 -8.40 12.89
C ASN A 358 -29.85 -8.66 14.00
N LYS A 359 -29.02 -9.71 13.90
CA LYS A 359 -27.97 -10.03 14.88
C LYS A 359 -26.66 -9.28 14.62
N HIS A 360 -26.48 -8.69 13.43
CA HIS A 360 -25.19 -8.13 13.00
C HIS A 360 -25.35 -6.76 12.35
N LYS A 361 -24.40 -5.86 12.62
CA LYS A 361 -24.26 -4.64 11.82
C LYS A 361 -23.44 -4.98 10.56
N ILE A 362 -24.11 -5.17 9.44
CA ILE A 362 -23.50 -5.57 8.16
C ILE A 362 -23.16 -4.34 7.33
N ASP A 363 -21.89 -4.21 6.93
CA ASP A 363 -21.42 -3.06 6.16
C ASP A 363 -21.52 -3.30 4.64
N CYS A 364 -21.27 -4.54 4.20
CA CYS A 364 -21.36 -4.93 2.79
C CYS A 364 -21.68 -6.42 2.63
N VAL A 365 -22.40 -6.75 1.56
CA VAL A 365 -22.77 -8.13 1.20
C VAL A 365 -21.98 -8.58 -0.03
N ILE A 366 -21.44 -9.80 0.03
CA ILE A 366 -20.92 -10.52 -1.13
C ILE A 366 -21.83 -11.73 -1.41
N HIS A 367 -22.50 -11.72 -2.56
CA HIS A 367 -23.55 -12.69 -2.87
C HIS A 367 -23.10 -13.81 -3.82
N PHE A 368 -22.60 -14.93 -3.27
CA PHE A 368 -22.25 -16.14 -4.06
C PHE A 368 -23.36 -17.18 -4.17
N ALA A 369 -24.32 -17.22 -3.24
CA ALA A 369 -25.31 -18.30 -3.15
C ALA A 369 -26.14 -18.43 -4.44
N ALA A 370 -25.93 -19.51 -5.17
CA ALA A 370 -26.68 -19.87 -6.37
C ALA A 370 -26.43 -21.34 -6.72
N ILE A 371 -27.41 -21.99 -7.35
CA ILE A 371 -27.17 -23.23 -8.08
C ILE A 371 -26.64 -22.89 -9.47
N LYS A 372 -25.61 -23.63 -9.92
CA LYS A 372 -24.68 -23.16 -10.97
C LYS A 372 -24.47 -24.12 -12.16
N ALA A 373 -25.02 -25.33 -12.14
CA ALA A 373 -24.71 -26.33 -13.16
C ALA A 373 -25.52 -26.09 -14.44
N VAL A 374 -24.85 -25.65 -15.52
CA VAL A 374 -25.48 -25.33 -16.81
C VAL A 374 -26.33 -26.49 -17.34
N GLY A 375 -25.78 -27.72 -17.38
CA GLY A 375 -26.50 -28.88 -17.91
C GLY A 375 -27.72 -29.27 -17.07
N GLU A 376 -27.63 -29.22 -15.74
CA GLU A 376 -28.76 -29.48 -14.84
C GLU A 376 -29.85 -28.41 -14.96
N SER A 377 -29.45 -27.15 -15.15
CA SER A 377 -30.39 -26.03 -15.27
C SER A 377 -31.40 -26.20 -16.40
N MET A 378 -31.00 -26.89 -17.46
CA MET A 378 -31.86 -27.21 -18.60
C MET A 378 -32.88 -28.31 -18.28
N GLN A 379 -32.57 -29.17 -17.30
CA GLN A 379 -33.43 -30.27 -16.88
C GLN A 379 -34.42 -29.85 -15.79
N VAL A 380 -34.03 -28.96 -14.88
CA VAL A 380 -34.85 -28.49 -13.75
C VAL A 380 -34.96 -26.95 -13.70
N PRO A 381 -35.49 -26.29 -14.74
CA PRO A 381 -35.44 -24.84 -14.88
C PRO A 381 -36.12 -24.06 -13.74
N LEU A 382 -37.28 -24.53 -13.27
CA LEU A 382 -38.02 -23.87 -12.20
C LEU A 382 -37.25 -23.88 -10.86
N HIS A 383 -36.43 -24.91 -10.61
CA HIS A 383 -35.57 -24.96 -9.43
C HIS A 383 -34.50 -23.86 -9.48
N TYR A 384 -33.92 -23.61 -10.65
CA TYR A 384 -32.94 -22.53 -10.89
C TYR A 384 -33.55 -21.15 -10.75
N TYR A 385 -34.72 -20.91 -11.33
CA TYR A 385 -35.41 -19.64 -11.15
C TYR A 385 -35.81 -19.41 -9.70
N LYS A 386 -36.39 -20.41 -9.02
CA LYS A 386 -36.76 -20.28 -7.61
C LYS A 386 -35.53 -19.98 -6.75
N ASN A 387 -34.48 -20.80 -6.82
CA ASN A 387 -33.31 -20.64 -5.98
C ASN A 387 -32.58 -19.31 -6.25
N ASN A 388 -32.26 -19.02 -7.51
CA ASN A 388 -31.38 -17.90 -7.84
C ASN A 388 -32.14 -16.56 -7.85
N ILE A 389 -33.34 -16.49 -8.43
CA ILE A 389 -34.09 -15.23 -8.54
C ILE A 389 -34.77 -14.88 -7.23
N ILE A 390 -35.58 -15.79 -6.67
CA ILE A 390 -36.30 -15.49 -5.41
C ILE A 390 -35.31 -15.32 -4.26
N GLY A 391 -34.24 -16.12 -4.20
CA GLY A 391 -33.17 -15.93 -3.21
C GLY A 391 -32.50 -14.55 -3.32
N ALA A 392 -32.22 -14.06 -4.53
CA ALA A 392 -31.68 -12.71 -4.73
C ALA A 392 -32.68 -11.61 -4.35
N ILE A 393 -33.97 -11.77 -4.69
CA ILE A 393 -35.03 -10.82 -4.28
C ILE A 393 -35.09 -10.73 -2.76
N ASN A 394 -35.20 -11.87 -2.07
CA ASN A 394 -35.24 -11.94 -0.61
C ASN A 394 -34.02 -11.25 0.01
N LEU A 395 -32.81 -11.55 -0.50
CA LEU A 395 -31.58 -10.90 -0.02
C LEU A 395 -31.62 -9.38 -0.17
N LEU A 396 -32.00 -8.87 -1.35
CA LEU A 396 -32.06 -7.43 -1.62
C LEU A 396 -33.10 -6.73 -0.74
N GLU A 397 -34.25 -7.36 -0.48
CA GLU A 397 -35.28 -6.84 0.42
C GLU A 397 -34.79 -6.77 1.87
N VAL A 398 -34.14 -7.82 2.36
CA VAL A 398 -33.59 -7.86 3.73
C VAL A 398 -32.44 -6.87 3.91
N MET A 399 -31.54 -6.78 2.91
CA MET A 399 -30.47 -5.77 2.87
C MET A 399 -31.03 -4.36 3.01
N LYS A 400 -32.06 -4.04 2.22
CA LYS A 400 -32.75 -2.74 2.28
C LYS A 400 -33.38 -2.49 3.64
N ALA A 401 -34.07 -3.47 4.22
CA ALA A 401 -34.69 -3.36 5.54
C ALA A 401 -33.65 -3.11 6.65
N ALA A 402 -32.47 -3.72 6.53
CA ALA A 402 -31.34 -3.53 7.44
C ALA A 402 -30.51 -2.24 7.17
N GLY A 403 -30.85 -1.47 6.13
CA GLY A 403 -30.10 -0.28 5.74
C GLY A 403 -28.73 -0.56 5.12
N CYS A 404 -28.48 -1.78 4.66
CA CYS A 404 -27.25 -2.17 3.95
C CYS A 404 -27.47 -2.06 2.43
N PHE A 405 -26.74 -1.15 1.78
CA PHE A 405 -26.91 -0.85 0.35
C PHE A 405 -25.66 -1.17 -0.49
N GLN A 406 -24.70 -1.89 0.10
CA GLN A 406 -23.40 -2.20 -0.51
C GLN A 406 -23.40 -3.67 -0.93
N LEU A 407 -23.25 -3.94 -2.24
CA LEU A 407 -23.36 -5.28 -2.80
C LEU A 407 -22.25 -5.58 -3.82
N VAL A 408 -21.52 -6.66 -3.58
CA VAL A 408 -20.72 -7.33 -4.61
C VAL A 408 -21.49 -8.57 -5.07
N PHE A 409 -21.98 -8.55 -6.32
CA PHE A 409 -22.77 -9.63 -6.89
C PHE A 409 -21.94 -10.58 -7.75
N SER A 410 -22.12 -11.89 -7.52
CA SER A 410 -21.57 -12.94 -8.36
C SER A 410 -22.35 -13.15 -9.65
N SER A 411 -21.95 -12.47 -10.72
CA SER A 411 -22.44 -12.72 -12.07
C SER A 411 -21.56 -13.73 -12.82
N SER A 412 -21.74 -13.86 -14.14
CA SER A 412 -21.03 -14.84 -14.95
C SER A 412 -20.89 -14.39 -16.40
N CYS A 413 -19.81 -14.80 -17.06
CA CYS A 413 -19.63 -14.62 -18.49
C CYS A 413 -20.75 -15.25 -19.34
N THR A 414 -21.55 -16.17 -18.79
CA THR A 414 -22.71 -16.74 -19.49
C THR A 414 -23.77 -15.71 -19.89
N VAL A 415 -23.79 -14.52 -19.25
CA VAL A 415 -24.75 -13.45 -19.59
C VAL A 415 -24.51 -12.86 -20.98
N TYR A 416 -23.30 -13.02 -21.52
CA TYR A 416 -22.95 -12.59 -22.88
C TYR A 416 -23.55 -13.49 -23.96
N GLY A 417 -23.94 -14.73 -23.63
CA GLY A 417 -24.36 -15.70 -24.64
C GLY A 417 -23.21 -16.15 -25.53
N GLU A 418 -23.49 -16.47 -26.80
CA GLU A 418 -22.43 -16.67 -27.80
C GLU A 418 -21.83 -15.30 -28.17
N PRO A 419 -20.52 -15.07 -27.92
CA PRO A 419 -19.91 -13.78 -28.19
C PRO A 419 -19.66 -13.61 -29.69
N ASN A 420 -19.90 -12.40 -30.19
CA ASN A 420 -19.60 -12.07 -31.60
C ASN A 420 -18.17 -11.59 -31.78
N GLU A 421 -17.54 -11.11 -30.70
CA GLU A 421 -16.18 -10.59 -30.68
C GLU A 421 -15.42 -11.10 -29.46
N LEU A 422 -14.12 -11.34 -29.63
CA LEU A 422 -13.20 -11.78 -28.58
C LEU A 422 -11.92 -10.93 -28.65
N PRO A 423 -11.32 -10.52 -27.52
CA PRO A 423 -11.78 -10.73 -26.14
C PRO A 423 -13.06 -9.94 -25.79
N ILE A 424 -13.87 -10.47 -24.87
CA ILE A 424 -15.18 -9.88 -24.50
C ILE A 424 -14.97 -8.71 -23.54
N THR A 425 -15.41 -7.51 -23.94
CA THR A 425 -15.48 -6.33 -23.06
C THR A 425 -16.83 -6.27 -22.32
N GLU A 426 -16.92 -5.46 -21.27
CA GLU A 426 -18.16 -5.25 -20.50
C GLU A 426 -19.27 -4.57 -21.32
N GLU A 427 -18.90 -3.84 -22.37
CA GLU A 427 -19.81 -3.21 -23.34
C GLU A 427 -20.41 -4.21 -24.34
N HIS A 428 -19.91 -5.45 -24.40
CA HIS A 428 -20.48 -6.47 -25.27
C HIS A 428 -21.96 -6.71 -24.92
N PRO A 429 -22.87 -6.83 -25.91
CA PRO A 429 -24.27 -7.10 -25.66
C PRO A 429 -24.49 -8.33 -24.78
N THR A 430 -25.51 -8.26 -23.91
CA THR A 430 -25.94 -9.37 -23.05
C THR A 430 -27.37 -9.79 -23.34
N GLY A 431 -27.77 -10.99 -22.91
CA GLY A 431 -29.15 -11.46 -22.96
C GLY A 431 -29.44 -12.56 -23.99
N ASN A 432 -28.53 -12.80 -24.96
CA ASN A 432 -28.65 -13.90 -25.93
C ASN A 432 -28.22 -15.26 -25.33
N ILE A 433 -28.88 -15.67 -24.25
CA ILE A 433 -28.37 -16.72 -23.37
C ILE A 433 -28.99 -18.08 -23.69
N THR A 434 -28.12 -19.07 -23.86
CA THR A 434 -28.44 -20.44 -24.30
C THR A 434 -28.87 -21.39 -23.18
N ASN A 435 -28.72 -20.99 -21.91
CA ASN A 435 -29.03 -21.86 -20.77
C ASN A 435 -29.73 -21.14 -19.61
N VAL A 436 -30.45 -21.91 -18.79
CA VAL A 436 -31.30 -21.38 -17.72
C VAL A 436 -30.47 -20.74 -16.61
N TYR A 437 -29.36 -21.34 -16.19
CA TYR A 437 -28.44 -20.74 -15.21
C TYR A 437 -28.01 -19.32 -15.64
N GLY A 438 -27.53 -19.16 -16.86
CA GLY A 438 -27.09 -17.87 -17.37
C GLY A 438 -28.24 -16.86 -17.43
N ARG A 439 -29.45 -17.29 -17.80
CA ARG A 439 -30.66 -16.43 -17.76
C ARG A 439 -30.94 -15.93 -16.35
N THR A 440 -30.76 -16.76 -15.32
CA THR A 440 -30.95 -16.30 -13.94
C THR A 440 -29.96 -15.18 -13.57
N LYS A 441 -28.68 -15.31 -13.94
CA LYS A 441 -27.67 -14.26 -13.68
C LYS A 441 -27.97 -12.97 -14.43
N TYR A 442 -28.40 -13.07 -15.68
CA TYR A 442 -28.81 -11.92 -16.49
C TYR A 442 -30.03 -11.21 -15.90
N PHE A 443 -31.08 -11.94 -15.52
CA PHE A 443 -32.25 -11.32 -14.91
C PHE A 443 -31.92 -10.64 -13.57
N ILE A 444 -31.02 -11.20 -12.77
CA ILE A 444 -30.54 -10.52 -11.56
C ILE A 444 -29.79 -9.24 -11.92
N GLU A 445 -28.90 -9.25 -12.93
CA GLU A 445 -28.25 -8.00 -13.38
C GLU A 445 -29.26 -6.94 -13.85
N GLU A 446 -30.30 -7.32 -14.60
CA GLU A 446 -31.37 -6.41 -15.01
C GLU A 446 -32.14 -5.85 -13.81
N MET A 447 -32.47 -6.69 -12.82
CA MET A 447 -33.08 -6.23 -11.56
C MET A 447 -32.16 -5.25 -10.82
N LEU A 448 -30.86 -5.50 -10.75
CA LEU A 448 -29.90 -4.60 -10.12
C LEU A 448 -29.76 -3.28 -10.88
N LYS A 449 -29.86 -3.29 -12.22
CA LYS A 449 -29.92 -2.06 -13.05
C LYS A 449 -31.17 -1.26 -12.71
N ASP A 450 -32.33 -1.92 -12.62
CA ASP A 450 -33.61 -1.27 -12.29
C ASP A 450 -33.59 -0.67 -10.89
N ILE A 451 -33.11 -1.42 -9.89
CA ILE A 451 -32.95 -0.95 -8.50
C ILE A 451 -31.98 0.22 -8.45
N SER A 452 -30.79 0.09 -9.06
CA SER A 452 -29.79 1.16 -9.07
C SER A 452 -30.34 2.43 -9.73
N ARG A 453 -31.17 2.31 -10.77
CA ARG A 453 -31.85 3.45 -11.42
C ARG A 453 -32.89 4.09 -10.49
N ALA A 454 -33.74 3.28 -9.86
CA ALA A 454 -34.86 3.74 -9.03
C ALA A 454 -34.41 4.30 -7.67
N GLU A 455 -33.40 3.68 -7.05
CA GLU A 455 -32.97 3.94 -5.67
C GLU A 455 -31.47 4.29 -5.64
N LYS A 456 -31.17 5.59 -5.49
CA LYS A 456 -29.80 6.10 -5.65
C LYS A 456 -28.81 5.65 -4.58
N SER A 457 -29.28 5.15 -3.43
CA SER A 457 -28.45 4.71 -2.30
C SER A 457 -27.72 3.39 -2.55
N TRP A 458 -28.17 2.60 -3.54
CA TRP A 458 -27.55 1.33 -3.87
C TRP A 458 -26.20 1.54 -4.54
N ASN A 459 -25.19 0.87 -3.98
CA ASN A 459 -23.83 0.86 -4.49
C ASN A 459 -23.41 -0.59 -4.75
N ILE A 460 -23.37 -0.95 -6.03
CA ILE A 460 -23.35 -2.32 -6.50
C ILE A 460 -22.20 -2.50 -7.48
N ILE A 461 -21.40 -3.53 -7.26
CA ILE A 461 -20.49 -4.06 -8.28
C ILE A 461 -20.93 -5.47 -8.66
N SER A 462 -21.22 -5.68 -9.95
CA SER A 462 -21.48 -7.00 -10.53
C SER A 462 -20.20 -7.53 -11.17
N LEU A 463 -19.74 -8.69 -10.71
CA LEU A 463 -18.53 -9.31 -11.20
C LEU A 463 -18.88 -10.48 -12.11
N ARG A 464 -18.60 -10.36 -13.41
CA ARG A 464 -18.81 -11.41 -14.41
C ARG A 464 -17.59 -12.32 -14.44
N TYR A 465 -17.66 -13.43 -13.70
CA TYR A 465 -16.57 -14.40 -13.67
C TYR A 465 -16.55 -15.21 -14.95
N PHE A 466 -15.33 -15.55 -15.40
CA PHE A 466 -15.11 -16.58 -16.39
C PHE A 466 -15.05 -17.96 -15.70
N ASN A 467 -14.01 -18.77 -15.91
CA ASN A 467 -14.00 -20.16 -15.44
C ASN A 467 -13.03 -20.35 -14.26
N PRO A 468 -13.48 -20.22 -13.00
CA PRO A 468 -12.61 -20.40 -11.84
C PRO A 468 -12.12 -21.85 -11.70
N VAL A 469 -10.82 -22.00 -11.46
CA VAL A 469 -10.10 -23.26 -11.22
C VAL A 469 -8.99 -23.05 -10.18
N GLY A 470 -8.30 -24.11 -9.78
CA GLY A 470 -7.26 -24.06 -8.75
C GLY A 470 -7.79 -24.31 -7.35
N ALA A 471 -6.98 -24.01 -6.35
CA ALA A 471 -7.34 -24.16 -4.94
C ALA A 471 -6.49 -23.21 -4.10
N HIS A 472 -6.76 -23.14 -2.79
CA HIS A 472 -5.88 -22.41 -1.90
C HIS A 472 -4.49 -23.08 -1.84
N PRO A 473 -3.38 -22.33 -1.83
CA PRO A 473 -2.03 -22.90 -1.88
C PRO A 473 -1.68 -23.87 -0.74
N SER A 474 -2.34 -23.77 0.41
CA SER A 474 -2.17 -24.75 1.51
C SER A 474 -2.61 -26.17 1.10
N GLY A 475 -3.50 -26.30 0.12
CA GLY A 475 -4.20 -27.55 -0.20
C GLY A 475 -5.17 -28.00 0.89
N LEU A 476 -5.65 -27.09 1.74
CA LEU A 476 -6.65 -27.37 2.78
C LEU A 476 -8.08 -27.00 2.38
N ILE A 477 -8.27 -26.14 1.39
CA ILE A 477 -9.59 -25.88 0.77
C ILE A 477 -9.45 -25.90 -0.75
N GLY A 478 -10.51 -26.32 -1.43
CA GLY A 478 -10.62 -26.40 -2.89
C GLY A 478 -12.05 -26.75 -3.32
N GLU A 479 -12.27 -27.03 -4.62
CA GLU A 479 -13.59 -27.41 -5.13
C GLU A 479 -13.89 -28.87 -4.77
N ASP A 480 -14.97 -29.09 -4.02
CA ASP A 480 -15.50 -30.43 -3.69
C ASP A 480 -16.97 -30.53 -4.12
N PRO A 481 -17.23 -30.90 -5.37
CA PRO A 481 -18.59 -30.96 -5.88
C PRO A 481 -19.36 -32.12 -5.22
N THR A 482 -20.53 -31.82 -4.66
CA THR A 482 -21.38 -32.84 -4.02
C THR A 482 -22.37 -33.49 -4.99
N LYS A 483 -22.59 -32.86 -6.16
CA LYS A 483 -23.53 -33.28 -7.19
C LYS A 483 -22.83 -33.97 -8.38
N PRO A 484 -23.54 -34.82 -9.14
CA PRO A 484 -22.96 -35.53 -10.30
C PRO A 484 -22.48 -34.61 -11.43
N PHE A 485 -23.18 -33.49 -11.65
CA PHE A 485 -22.79 -32.48 -12.62
C PHE A 485 -21.62 -31.66 -12.08
N THR A 486 -20.45 -31.80 -12.70
CA THR A 486 -19.22 -31.14 -12.27
C THR A 486 -18.60 -30.32 -13.39
N ASN A 487 -17.78 -29.36 -12.99
CA ASN A 487 -16.92 -28.62 -13.90
C ASN A 487 -15.78 -29.51 -14.43
N LEU A 488 -15.11 -29.05 -15.48
CA LEU A 488 -14.05 -29.81 -16.17
C LEU A 488 -12.89 -30.20 -15.25
N MET A 489 -12.37 -29.27 -14.45
CA MET A 489 -11.16 -29.50 -13.64
C MET A 489 -11.36 -30.57 -12.53
N PRO A 490 -12.45 -30.58 -11.75
CA PRO A 490 -12.77 -31.70 -10.86
C PRO A 490 -12.85 -33.05 -11.59
N PHE A 491 -13.47 -33.11 -12.77
CA PHE A 491 -13.55 -34.36 -13.54
C PHE A 491 -12.15 -34.85 -13.95
N ILE A 492 -11.32 -33.96 -14.52
CA ILE A 492 -9.91 -34.27 -14.87
C ILE A 492 -9.19 -34.90 -13.68
N ALA A 493 -9.33 -34.31 -12.49
CA ALA A 493 -8.66 -34.79 -11.29
C ALA A 493 -9.17 -36.17 -10.82
N GLN A 494 -10.47 -36.45 -10.95
CA GLN A 494 -11.04 -37.76 -10.63
C GLN A 494 -10.54 -38.87 -11.58
N VAL A 495 -10.31 -38.54 -12.86
CA VAL A 495 -9.71 -39.45 -13.84
C VAL A 495 -8.22 -39.66 -13.54
N ALA A 496 -7.50 -38.60 -13.20
CA ALA A 496 -6.10 -38.67 -12.78
C ALA A 496 -5.90 -39.52 -11.51
N LEU A 497 -6.86 -39.48 -10.58
CA LEU A 497 -6.92 -40.35 -9.39
C LEU A 497 -7.40 -41.78 -9.67
N ARG A 498 -7.81 -42.10 -10.91
CA ARG A 498 -8.41 -43.39 -11.30
C ARG A 498 -9.76 -43.71 -10.64
N HIS A 499 -10.45 -42.71 -10.09
CA HIS A 499 -11.84 -42.86 -9.64
C HIS A 499 -12.84 -42.90 -10.80
N LYS A 500 -12.44 -42.38 -11.96
CA LYS A 500 -13.16 -42.53 -13.23
C LYS A 500 -12.21 -43.07 -14.29
N PRO A 501 -12.68 -43.93 -15.21
CA PRO A 501 -11.82 -44.54 -16.22
C PRO A 501 -11.30 -43.53 -17.23
N GLU A 502 -12.16 -42.60 -17.66
CA GLU A 502 -11.86 -41.60 -18.69
C GLU A 502 -12.71 -40.34 -18.52
N LEU A 503 -12.23 -39.24 -19.10
CA LEU A 503 -12.95 -37.98 -19.24
C LEU A 503 -13.74 -37.97 -20.55
N THR A 504 -14.97 -37.47 -20.53
CA THR A 504 -15.72 -37.17 -21.76
C THR A 504 -15.51 -35.71 -22.16
N ILE A 505 -14.94 -35.47 -23.34
CA ILE A 505 -14.85 -34.16 -23.98
C ILE A 505 -16.04 -34.00 -24.92
N PHE A 506 -16.83 -32.95 -24.73
CA PHE A 506 -17.98 -32.66 -25.58
C PHE A 506 -17.57 -31.72 -26.72
N GLY A 507 -17.61 -32.23 -27.95
CA GLY A 507 -17.19 -31.54 -29.18
C GLY A 507 -15.69 -31.63 -29.47
N GLY A 508 -15.35 -31.99 -30.70
CA GLY A 508 -13.97 -32.10 -31.21
C GLY A 508 -13.78 -31.53 -32.62
N ASP A 509 -14.79 -30.83 -33.11
CA ASP A 509 -14.91 -30.25 -34.46
C ASP A 509 -15.33 -28.77 -34.40
N TYR A 510 -15.19 -28.11 -33.24
CA TYR A 510 -15.39 -26.67 -33.17
C TYR A 510 -14.37 -25.93 -34.04
N PRO A 511 -14.69 -24.73 -34.57
CA PRO A 511 -13.75 -23.91 -35.33
C PRO A 511 -12.70 -23.25 -34.41
N THR A 512 -11.98 -24.08 -33.67
CA THR A 512 -10.92 -23.73 -32.70
C THR A 512 -9.65 -24.47 -33.08
N LYS A 513 -8.51 -24.04 -32.52
CA LYS A 513 -7.18 -24.59 -32.89
C LYS A 513 -7.03 -26.11 -32.76
N ASP A 514 -7.81 -26.75 -31.91
CA ASP A 514 -7.75 -28.19 -31.67
C ASP A 514 -9.13 -28.87 -31.66
N GLY A 515 -10.16 -28.19 -32.16
CA GLY A 515 -11.52 -28.70 -32.26
C GLY A 515 -12.31 -28.68 -30.95
N THR A 516 -11.69 -28.36 -29.81
CA THR A 516 -12.36 -28.34 -28.50
C THR A 516 -12.70 -26.92 -28.04
N GLY A 517 -13.64 -26.80 -27.10
CA GLY A 517 -14.08 -25.50 -26.59
C GLY A 517 -12.96 -24.71 -25.90
N ILE A 518 -12.93 -23.39 -26.11
CA ILE A 518 -11.96 -22.47 -25.50
C ILE A 518 -12.62 -21.67 -24.39
N ARG A 519 -11.97 -21.61 -23.22
CA ARG A 519 -12.43 -20.87 -22.04
C ARG A 519 -11.31 -20.06 -21.41
N ASP A 520 -11.65 -19.00 -20.69
CA ASP A 520 -10.72 -18.26 -19.85
C ASP A 520 -10.74 -18.83 -18.43
N TYR A 521 -9.74 -19.64 -18.12
CA TYR A 521 -9.56 -20.21 -16.79
C TYR A 521 -8.85 -19.21 -15.89
N ILE A 522 -9.45 -18.90 -14.74
CA ILE A 522 -8.93 -17.97 -13.74
C ILE A 522 -8.66 -18.71 -12.42
N HIS A 523 -7.56 -18.39 -11.75
CA HIS A 523 -7.25 -18.98 -10.45
C HIS A 523 -8.23 -18.48 -9.38
N VAL A 524 -8.78 -19.38 -8.58
CA VAL A 524 -9.79 -19.03 -7.56
C VAL A 524 -9.30 -18.01 -6.52
N MET A 525 -8.00 -18.04 -6.16
CA MET A 525 -7.41 -17.01 -5.30
C MET A 525 -7.29 -15.65 -5.99
N ASP A 526 -7.02 -15.60 -7.30
CA ASP A 526 -7.06 -14.33 -8.03
C ASP A 526 -8.50 -13.80 -8.04
N LEU A 527 -9.47 -14.68 -8.33
CA LEU A 527 -10.88 -14.32 -8.29
C LEU A 527 -11.31 -13.82 -6.90
N ALA A 528 -10.89 -14.48 -5.82
CA ALA A 528 -11.15 -14.08 -4.44
C ALA A 528 -10.56 -12.68 -4.15
N SER A 529 -9.33 -12.40 -4.58
CA SER A 529 -8.73 -11.06 -4.44
C SER A 529 -9.47 -9.99 -5.25
N GLY A 530 -10.10 -10.37 -6.37
CA GLY A 530 -10.96 -9.48 -7.18
C GLY A 530 -12.21 -9.02 -6.44
N HIS A 531 -12.76 -9.87 -5.56
CA HIS A 531 -13.88 -9.47 -4.68
C HIS A 531 -13.46 -8.43 -3.67
N VAL A 532 -12.27 -8.60 -3.09
CA VAL A 532 -11.71 -7.60 -2.17
C VAL A 532 -11.46 -6.29 -2.91
N ALA A 533 -10.94 -6.32 -4.14
CA ALA A 533 -10.75 -5.12 -4.94
C ALA A 533 -12.08 -4.40 -5.22
N ALA A 534 -13.14 -5.15 -5.57
CA ALA A 534 -14.49 -4.62 -5.73
C ALA A 534 -15.04 -4.03 -4.43
N LEU A 535 -14.90 -4.73 -3.30
CA LEU A 535 -15.31 -4.26 -1.98
C LEU A 535 -14.61 -2.94 -1.63
N ASN A 536 -13.31 -2.84 -1.87
CA ASN A 536 -12.54 -1.61 -1.64
C ASN A 536 -13.00 -0.47 -2.56
N ALA A 537 -13.39 -0.78 -3.80
CA ALA A 537 -13.94 0.22 -4.70
C ALA A 537 -15.29 0.74 -4.21
N LEU A 538 -16.19 -0.14 -3.74
CA LEU A 538 -17.47 0.28 -3.13
C LEU A 538 -17.24 1.13 -1.88
N HIS A 539 -16.26 0.78 -1.06
CA HIS A 539 -15.92 1.52 0.15
C HIS A 539 -15.42 2.94 -0.16
N LYS A 540 -14.56 3.07 -1.19
CA LYS A 540 -13.96 4.36 -1.59
C LYS A 540 -14.93 5.29 -2.31
N GLN A 541 -15.89 4.74 -3.05
CA GLN A 541 -16.73 5.54 -3.95
C GLN A 541 -18.11 4.93 -4.16
N HIS A 542 -19.09 5.82 -4.37
CA HIS A 542 -20.44 5.45 -4.72
C HIS A 542 -20.59 5.32 -6.25
N VAL A 543 -20.37 4.11 -6.79
CA VAL A 543 -20.39 3.81 -8.23
C VAL A 543 -21.78 3.52 -8.80
N ARG A 544 -22.82 3.48 -7.96
CA ARG A 544 -24.19 3.08 -8.34
C ARG A 544 -24.24 1.62 -8.78
N LEU A 545 -24.15 1.35 -10.07
CA LEU A 545 -23.96 0.00 -10.59
C LEU A 545 -22.79 0.03 -11.55
N LYS A 546 -21.80 -0.82 -11.29
CA LYS A 546 -20.67 -1.02 -12.20
C LYS A 546 -20.44 -2.51 -12.41
N ILE A 547 -20.07 -2.87 -13.62
CA ILE A 547 -19.86 -4.26 -14.04
C ILE A 547 -18.40 -4.42 -14.42
N TYR A 548 -17.80 -5.54 -14.02
CA TYR A 548 -16.42 -5.89 -14.39
C TYR A 548 -16.31 -7.35 -14.78
N ASN A 549 -15.52 -7.61 -15.82
CA ASN A 549 -15.07 -8.95 -16.18
C ASN A 549 -13.90 -9.37 -15.29
N LEU A 550 -14.01 -10.54 -14.66
CA LEU A 550 -12.89 -11.16 -13.94
C LEU A 550 -12.46 -12.43 -14.67
N GLY A 551 -11.38 -12.29 -15.43
CA GLY A 551 -10.72 -13.35 -16.20
C GLY A 551 -9.20 -13.10 -16.27
N THR A 552 -8.51 -13.89 -17.08
CA THR A 552 -7.07 -13.70 -17.39
C THR A 552 -6.84 -12.99 -18.71
N GLY A 553 -7.87 -12.93 -19.54
CA GLY A 553 -7.81 -12.48 -20.92
C GLY A 553 -7.15 -13.47 -21.89
N LYS A 554 -6.93 -14.72 -21.45
CA LYS A 554 -6.32 -15.78 -22.26
C LYS A 554 -7.26 -16.96 -22.39
N GLY A 555 -7.64 -17.28 -23.62
CA GLY A 555 -8.40 -18.48 -23.95
C GLY A 555 -7.51 -19.73 -23.97
N VAL A 556 -7.96 -20.79 -23.31
CA VAL A 556 -7.32 -22.10 -23.22
C VAL A 556 -8.33 -23.17 -23.64
N SER A 557 -7.93 -24.08 -24.52
CA SER A 557 -8.80 -25.18 -24.96
C SER A 557 -8.89 -26.30 -23.91
N VAL A 558 -9.84 -27.22 -24.07
CA VAL A 558 -9.95 -28.41 -23.20
C VAL A 558 -8.69 -29.27 -23.28
N LEU A 559 -8.18 -29.53 -24.50
CA LEU A 559 -6.99 -30.35 -24.68
C LEU A 559 -5.71 -29.69 -24.16
N GLU A 560 -5.59 -28.36 -24.27
CA GLU A 560 -4.47 -27.64 -23.66
C GLU A 560 -4.48 -27.71 -22.14
N LEU A 561 -5.67 -27.59 -21.54
CA LEU A 561 -5.80 -27.73 -20.09
C LEU A 561 -5.38 -29.12 -19.63
N ILE A 562 -5.82 -30.17 -20.32
CA ILE A 562 -5.45 -31.56 -20.04
C ILE A 562 -3.93 -31.73 -20.16
N LYS A 563 -3.33 -31.32 -21.28
CA LYS A 563 -1.87 -31.42 -21.48
C LYS A 563 -1.09 -30.68 -20.41
N THR A 564 -1.55 -29.49 -20.02
CA THR A 564 -0.93 -28.71 -18.95
C THR A 564 -1.04 -29.43 -17.61
N PHE A 565 -2.22 -29.98 -17.30
CA PHE A 565 -2.45 -30.76 -16.09
C PHE A 565 -1.55 -32.01 -16.03
N GLU A 566 -1.47 -32.80 -17.10
CA GLU A 566 -0.59 -33.98 -17.17
C GLU A 566 0.88 -33.58 -17.00
N LYS A 567 1.32 -32.51 -17.66
CA LYS A 567 2.69 -31.96 -17.55
C LYS A 567 3.06 -31.62 -16.10
N VAL A 568 2.21 -30.88 -15.39
CA VAL A 568 2.55 -30.42 -14.01
C VAL A 568 2.35 -31.49 -12.96
N THR A 569 1.43 -32.45 -13.19
CA THR A 569 1.10 -33.48 -12.19
C THR A 569 1.86 -34.79 -12.39
N GLY A 570 2.40 -35.03 -13.59
CA GLY A 570 2.99 -36.31 -13.99
C GLY A 570 1.95 -37.45 -14.07
N THR A 571 0.66 -37.12 -14.15
CA THR A 571 -0.43 -38.10 -14.29
C THR A 571 -0.90 -38.20 -15.74
N THR A 572 -1.68 -39.24 -16.05
CA THR A 572 -2.35 -39.35 -17.36
C THR A 572 -3.86 -39.27 -17.20
N VAL A 573 -4.50 -38.56 -18.13
CA VAL A 573 -5.94 -38.30 -18.15
C VAL A 573 -6.50 -38.88 -19.45
N PRO A 574 -6.87 -40.18 -19.48
CA PRO A 574 -7.56 -40.76 -20.61
C PRO A 574 -8.85 -39.99 -20.91
N TYR A 575 -9.17 -39.78 -22.18
CA TYR A 575 -10.39 -39.11 -22.58
C TYR A 575 -10.97 -39.70 -23.87
N VAL A 576 -12.28 -39.49 -24.04
CA VAL A 576 -13.03 -39.76 -25.26
C VAL A 576 -13.71 -38.47 -25.72
N ILE A 577 -13.73 -38.23 -27.03
CA ILE A 577 -14.45 -37.10 -27.63
C ILE A 577 -15.83 -37.59 -28.07
N LYS A 578 -16.89 -36.88 -27.66
CA LYS A 578 -18.29 -37.13 -28.04
C LYS A 578 -18.89 -35.91 -28.72
N ASP A 579 -20.14 -36.04 -29.16
CA ASP A 579 -20.93 -34.94 -29.72
C ASP A 579 -20.98 -33.73 -28.77
N LYS A 580 -21.24 -32.57 -29.37
CA LYS A 580 -21.38 -31.30 -28.65
C LYS A 580 -22.50 -31.40 -27.62
N ARG A 581 -22.26 -30.85 -26.44
CA ARG A 581 -23.29 -30.73 -25.41
C ARG A 581 -24.17 -29.52 -25.71
N GLU A 582 -25.48 -29.70 -25.59
CA GLU A 582 -26.43 -28.61 -25.78
C GLU A 582 -26.13 -27.42 -24.86
N GLY A 583 -26.13 -26.22 -25.43
CA GLY A 583 -25.87 -24.96 -24.71
C GLY A 583 -24.38 -24.59 -24.55
N ASP A 584 -23.43 -25.44 -24.96
CA ASP A 584 -22.00 -25.09 -24.92
C ASP A 584 -21.60 -24.08 -26.01
N ILE A 585 -20.88 -23.05 -25.58
CA ILE A 585 -20.32 -21.99 -26.41
C ILE A 585 -18.98 -22.43 -27.02
N VAL A 586 -18.64 -21.91 -28.20
CA VAL A 586 -17.38 -22.29 -28.88
C VAL A 586 -16.16 -21.76 -28.12
N SER A 587 -16.05 -20.43 -28.02
CA SER A 587 -14.90 -19.73 -27.46
C SER A 587 -15.35 -18.54 -26.62
N MET A 588 -14.76 -18.37 -25.42
CA MET A 588 -15.12 -17.26 -24.53
C MET A 588 -13.95 -16.89 -23.62
N PHE A 589 -13.43 -15.67 -23.75
CA PHE A 589 -12.39 -15.12 -22.87
C PHE A 589 -12.49 -13.60 -22.70
N ALA A 590 -12.03 -13.10 -21.56
CA ALA A 590 -12.27 -11.72 -21.13
C ALA A 590 -11.36 -10.70 -21.82
N ASN A 591 -11.81 -9.47 -21.97
CA ASN A 591 -10.93 -8.32 -21.83
C ASN A 591 -10.96 -7.92 -20.35
N THR A 592 -9.79 -7.64 -19.76
CA THR A 592 -9.64 -7.36 -18.33
C THR A 592 -9.16 -5.94 -18.04
N ASP A 593 -9.07 -5.09 -19.06
CA ASP A 593 -8.45 -3.77 -18.96
C ASP A 593 -9.23 -2.86 -18.00
N LEU A 594 -10.56 -3.00 -17.96
CA LEU A 594 -11.42 -2.19 -17.10
C LEU A 594 -11.19 -2.50 -15.63
N ALA A 595 -11.08 -3.78 -15.26
CA ALA A 595 -10.78 -4.21 -13.89
C ALA A 595 -9.35 -3.78 -13.48
N GLU A 596 -8.37 -3.88 -14.37
CA GLU A 596 -7.00 -3.41 -14.10
C GLU A 596 -6.97 -1.89 -13.88
N LYS A 597 -7.65 -1.12 -14.73
CA LYS A 597 -7.66 0.33 -14.68
C LYS A 597 -8.43 0.90 -13.48
N GLU A 598 -9.63 0.40 -13.21
CA GLU A 598 -10.53 1.01 -12.22
C GLU A 598 -10.49 0.33 -10.84
N LEU A 599 -10.22 -0.98 -10.78
CA LEU A 599 -10.11 -1.70 -9.50
C LEU A 599 -8.65 -1.87 -9.05
N GLY A 600 -7.67 -1.56 -9.92
CA GLY A 600 -6.26 -1.85 -9.66
C GLY A 600 -6.00 -3.35 -9.52
N TRP A 601 -6.82 -4.19 -10.16
CA TRP A 601 -6.79 -5.64 -10.00
C TRP A 601 -6.37 -6.35 -11.28
N LYS A 602 -5.47 -7.32 -11.15
CA LYS A 602 -5.02 -8.19 -12.23
C LYS A 602 -4.70 -9.58 -11.68
N THR A 603 -4.90 -10.61 -12.49
CA THR A 603 -4.53 -11.98 -12.15
C THR A 603 -3.01 -12.14 -12.02
N LYS A 604 -2.59 -12.99 -11.08
CA LYS A 604 -1.17 -13.28 -10.80
C LYS A 604 -0.78 -14.71 -11.17
N HIS A 605 -1.76 -15.62 -11.25
CA HIS A 605 -1.51 -17.05 -11.43
C HIS A 605 -1.80 -17.47 -12.88
N ASN A 606 -0.92 -18.31 -13.44
CA ASN A 606 -1.08 -18.90 -14.76
C ASN A 606 -1.77 -20.29 -14.67
N VAL A 607 -2.07 -20.88 -15.82
CA VAL A 607 -2.76 -22.18 -15.91
C VAL A 607 -1.97 -23.32 -15.24
N GLU A 608 -0.64 -23.31 -15.36
CA GLU A 608 0.21 -24.30 -14.68
C GLU A 608 -0.02 -24.28 -13.18
N ARG A 609 0.01 -23.08 -12.59
CA ARG A 609 -0.24 -22.88 -11.16
C ARG A 609 -1.65 -23.26 -10.73
N MET A 610 -2.66 -23.00 -11.57
CA MET A 610 -4.03 -23.46 -11.35
C MET A 610 -4.10 -24.99 -11.25
N CYS A 611 -3.47 -25.70 -12.19
CA CYS A 611 -3.42 -27.16 -12.18
C CYS A 611 -2.66 -27.71 -10.96
N GLU A 612 -1.53 -27.10 -10.61
CA GLU A 612 -0.71 -27.49 -9.44
C GLU A 612 -1.48 -27.35 -8.12
N ASP A 613 -2.12 -26.20 -7.89
CA ASP A 613 -2.83 -25.94 -6.64
C ASP A 613 -4.09 -26.82 -6.54
N PHE A 614 -4.81 -26.99 -7.66
CA PHE A 614 -5.93 -27.94 -7.71
C PHE A 614 -5.47 -29.36 -7.37
N TRP A 615 -4.38 -29.82 -7.97
CA TRP A 615 -3.85 -31.16 -7.72
C TRP A 615 -3.33 -31.33 -6.29
N ARG A 616 -2.70 -30.30 -5.72
CA ARG A 616 -2.26 -30.30 -4.32
C ARG A 616 -3.45 -30.49 -3.37
N TRP A 617 -4.53 -29.76 -3.59
CA TRP A 617 -5.79 -29.94 -2.87
C TRP A 617 -6.31 -31.37 -3.03
N GLN A 618 -6.49 -31.84 -4.26
CA GLN A 618 -7.07 -33.14 -4.54
C GLN A 618 -6.24 -34.30 -3.96
N LYS A 619 -4.90 -34.23 -4.00
CA LYS A 619 -4.02 -35.25 -3.41
C LYS A 619 -4.11 -35.31 -1.89
N LYS A 620 -4.21 -34.16 -1.22
CA LYS A 620 -4.39 -34.10 0.23
C LYS A 620 -5.80 -34.52 0.65
N ASN A 621 -6.76 -34.42 -0.26
CA ASN A 621 -8.18 -34.62 -0.02
C ASN A 621 -8.77 -35.51 -1.13
N PRO A 622 -8.34 -36.79 -1.23
CA PRO A 622 -8.73 -37.66 -2.35
C PRO A 622 -10.25 -37.88 -2.45
N HIS A 623 -10.96 -37.76 -1.33
CA HIS A 623 -12.42 -37.86 -1.23
C HIS A 623 -13.10 -36.51 -0.92
N GLY A 624 -12.41 -35.41 -1.22
CA GLY A 624 -12.87 -34.07 -0.86
C GLY A 624 -12.82 -33.82 0.65
N TYR A 625 -13.79 -33.06 1.18
CA TYR A 625 -13.90 -32.80 2.61
C TYR A 625 -14.43 -34.00 3.41
N ARG A 626 -15.00 -35.02 2.74
CA ARG A 626 -15.58 -36.18 3.40
C ARG A 626 -14.48 -37.11 3.92
N VAL A 627 -14.52 -37.41 5.22
CA VAL A 627 -13.62 -38.40 5.83
C VAL A 627 -14.19 -39.80 5.58
N PRO A 628 -13.41 -40.77 5.06
CA PRO A 628 -13.85 -42.16 5.00
C PRO A 628 -14.11 -42.68 6.42
N ILE A 629 -15.32 -43.16 6.69
CA ILE A 629 -15.64 -43.84 7.95
C ILE A 629 -14.78 -45.10 8.01
N LYS A 630 -13.78 -45.13 8.90
CA LYS A 630 -13.09 -46.37 9.27
C LYS A 630 -14.07 -47.23 10.07
N ASN A 631 -14.63 -48.24 9.41
CA ASN A 631 -15.38 -49.38 9.96
C ASN A 631 -16.65 -49.06 10.76
N GLY A 632 -17.81 -49.37 10.19
CA GLY A 632 -19.08 -49.48 10.93
C GLY A 632 -20.30 -49.35 10.04
N ILE A 633 -20.94 -50.47 9.76
CA ILE A 633 -22.19 -50.61 9.01
C ILE A 633 -23.27 -49.69 9.60
N HIS A 634 -23.89 -48.84 8.78
CA HIS A 634 -25.33 -48.57 8.91
C HIS A 634 -25.96 -48.18 7.57
N HIS A 635 -27.16 -48.72 7.37
CA HIS A 635 -27.99 -48.63 6.18
C HIS A 635 -28.20 -47.19 5.70
N VAL A 636 -27.88 -46.96 4.42
CA VAL A 636 -28.41 -45.84 3.66
C VAL A 636 -29.91 -46.08 3.49
N ASN A 637 -30.72 -45.33 4.23
CA ASN A 637 -32.11 -45.13 3.85
C ASN A 637 -32.11 -44.24 2.61
N ASN A 638 -32.28 -44.89 1.45
CA ASN A 638 -32.77 -44.24 0.26
C ASN A 638 -34.18 -43.71 0.55
N THR A 639 -34.33 -42.40 0.60
CA THR A 639 -35.61 -41.77 0.30
C THR A 639 -35.43 -40.88 -0.92
N THR A 640 -36.16 -41.30 -1.95
CA THR A 640 -36.41 -40.75 -3.29
C THR A 640 -36.57 -39.25 -3.38
#